data_AF-A0A1G1AGH1-F1
#
_entry.id   AF-A0A1G1AGH1-F1
#
_cell.length_a   1.000
_cell.length_b   1.000
_cell.length_c   1.000
_cell.angle_alpha   90.00
_cell.angle_beta   90.00
_cell.angle_gamma   90.00
#
_symmetry.space_group_name_H-M   'P 1'
#
loop_
_entity.id
_entity.type
_entity.pdbx_description
1 polymer ?
#
loop_
_entity_poly.entity_id
_entity_poly.type
_entity_poly.pdbx_seq_one_letter_code
_entity_poly.pdbx_strand_id
1 'polypeptide(L)'
;MKRKSSTIISIPVITMMFLLKLSAAETSSTEILQSTTALRLSINDLSKTFKGQYPRGGEFLKRIDELENQAKTCGADKKKEIEDSFNKMKTEALLANPLIDFEKMILIKRKANLLGLPQNWQGNCALPRKGYDNEIAVLSPVSPDGKLSTLFKPPRTEFVGDVDIHFNADRMLFSMQASNDLWQVWEIRADGTGLKQLTGNDEADVDNYDPCYLPNGQIIFDSTRCFAGVPCVGGGNSVANLCLMNADGSSLRMLCFDQEHNWCPTVLNDGRIMYSRWEYTDTPHYFTRLLFHMNPDGTGQMEHYASNSYWPNSIFYARPIPNHPTMVVAVISGHHGVPRMGELLLFDPAKGRHENKGVVQRIPGHGKNVDPVIADTLVQNSWPKFLHPYPLSEKYFLVSAQTTQSSPWGIYLVDIFNNMTLIKELPEYALFEPMPFRKTSAPPVIPSRVNLNSKEATVYMADIYNGQGLEGIPRGTVKALRVFEPHYTYPRMGGHIDIGIDGPWDVHRVHGTVPVNDDGSASFTVPANTPLAVQPLDTEGKALQIMRSWFTAMPGEVLSCVGCHEKQNTTASSRSFKSAVKRPSSISQWHGPARGFSFKREVQPVLDKYCVGCHNSDKETMGDNKRSVDGREIPNFEPDRMDEVALGKPNPNAKKKTRPRFKNFDASYVALHPYCRRPGPESDYHVQVPMEFHADTSELIQMLRKGHHNVKLDAEAWDSIVTWIDMNVPDHGTWSEQRQIAANFRQRRQEVLAKYANRTDDPELIQSISSNHVAFVKPDPVNLKPESSDLKCNSWPFDAAEAKKRQDALARKIEDLRIDLGGGIVMELAAIPAGEFIMGDPNATPEEQPRTKVKISKPFLMARFEISNELFKLFDKDHDTAYISMTNKDQSQRGHPINTPKQPVARVSWQEANEFCKWLTAKTGRKFSLPTEAQWEWACRAGTATPFFYGEHNCDFGKFANLADKKMEELALRDSPPWHPKDIRFNDGSMVTCDTGRYQPNAWGLHDMHGNAAEWTKSSLKAYPYSDEDGRNDPGEQGKRVVRGGSWYDRPYRATSAYRLAYQPYQKIYNVGFRVVCEE
;
A
#
# COMPACT_ATOMS: atom_id res chain seq x y z
N MET A 1 -32.87 -3.40 17.28
CA MET A 1 -33.32 -2.06 17.72
C MET A 1 -33.45 -1.14 16.51
N LYS A 2 -34.66 -0.61 16.29
CA LYS A 2 -35.04 0.26 15.17
C LYS A 2 -34.17 1.52 15.12
N ARG A 3 -33.43 1.76 14.03
CA ARG A 3 -32.70 3.02 13.78
C ARG A 3 -33.63 3.99 13.04
N LYS A 4 -33.90 5.13 13.67
CA LYS A 4 -34.59 6.28 13.07
C LYS A 4 -33.66 6.99 12.09
N SER A 5 -34.28 7.46 11.01
CA SER A 5 -33.78 8.23 9.88
C SER A 5 -33.16 9.57 10.29
N SER A 6 -32.11 9.98 9.56
CA SER A 6 -31.58 11.33 9.53
C SER A 6 -32.07 12.07 8.28
N THR A 7 -32.57 13.27 8.52
CA THR A 7 -33.25 14.20 7.63
C THR A 7 -32.35 14.70 6.50
N ILE A 8 -32.83 14.60 5.25
CA ILE A 8 -32.25 15.20 4.05
C ILE A 8 -32.95 16.55 3.83
N ILE A 9 -32.16 17.58 3.53
CA ILE A 9 -32.61 18.93 3.15
C ILE A 9 -33.36 18.83 1.80
N SER A 10 -34.62 19.26 1.78
CA SER A 10 -35.50 19.19 0.62
C SER A 10 -35.29 20.36 -0.35
N ILE A 11 -35.11 20.05 -1.62
CA ILE A 11 -35.36 20.95 -2.76
C ILE A 11 -36.69 20.48 -3.40
N PRO A 12 -37.61 21.36 -3.81
CA PRO A 12 -39.00 20.97 -4.04
C PRO A 12 -39.18 20.14 -5.32
N VAL A 13 -39.79 18.97 -5.14
CA VAL A 13 -40.37 18.13 -6.20
C VAL A 13 -41.65 18.80 -6.68
N ILE A 14 -41.57 19.56 -7.76
CA ILE A 14 -42.70 19.80 -8.65
C ILE A 14 -42.16 19.62 -10.07
N THR A 15 -42.76 18.68 -10.80
CA THR A 15 -42.49 18.25 -12.20
C THR A 15 -41.81 16.88 -12.35
N MET A 16 -42.36 15.83 -11.72
CA MET A 16 -42.01 14.44 -12.06
C MET A 16 -43.20 13.49 -11.88
N MET A 17 -44.37 13.88 -12.39
CA MET A 17 -45.54 12.99 -12.45
C MET A 17 -46.33 13.06 -13.76
N PHE A 18 -45.77 13.70 -14.80
CA PHE A 18 -46.39 13.80 -16.13
C PHE A 18 -45.53 13.26 -17.29
N LEU A 19 -44.41 12.59 -16.99
CA LEU A 19 -43.50 12.00 -18.01
C LEU A 19 -43.37 10.47 -17.93
N LEU A 20 -44.16 9.80 -17.09
CA LEU A 20 -44.09 8.34 -16.86
C LEU A 20 -45.08 7.52 -17.70
N LYS A 21 -45.69 8.10 -18.74
CA LYS A 21 -46.58 7.36 -19.67
C LYS A 21 -46.27 7.54 -21.16
N LEU A 22 -45.15 8.18 -21.52
CA LEU A 22 -44.79 8.41 -22.94
C LEU A 22 -43.41 7.89 -23.37
N SER A 23 -42.59 7.26 -22.51
CA SER A 23 -41.23 6.83 -22.92
C SER A 23 -41.03 5.34 -23.21
N ALA A 24 -41.96 4.44 -22.87
CA ALA A 24 -41.72 2.99 -23.00
C ALA A 24 -41.64 2.50 -24.47
N ALA A 25 -42.26 3.20 -25.41
CA ALA A 25 -42.29 2.81 -26.83
C ALA A 25 -41.12 3.38 -27.65
N GLU A 26 -40.44 4.43 -27.17
CA GLU A 26 -39.25 5.02 -27.82
C GLU A 26 -37.93 4.44 -27.26
N THR A 27 -37.91 3.97 -26.01
CA THR A 27 -36.72 3.30 -25.43
C THR A 27 -36.41 1.95 -26.07
N SER A 28 -37.42 1.14 -26.46
CA SER A 28 -37.19 -0.23 -26.96
C SER A 28 -36.52 -0.29 -28.34
N SER A 29 -36.83 0.66 -29.24
CA SER A 29 -36.18 0.73 -30.56
C SER A 29 -34.68 1.05 -30.47
N THR A 30 -34.27 1.81 -29.46
CA THR A 30 -32.87 2.21 -29.24
C THR A 30 -32.04 1.05 -28.67
N GLU A 31 -32.65 0.18 -27.84
CA GLU A 31 -32.00 -1.02 -27.29
C GLU A 31 -31.82 -2.13 -28.34
N ILE A 32 -32.80 -2.35 -29.24
CA ILE A 32 -32.66 -3.31 -30.35
C ILE A 32 -31.51 -2.89 -31.27
N LEU A 33 -31.44 -1.60 -31.65
CA LEU A 33 -30.39 -1.07 -32.56
C LEU A 33 -28.98 -1.10 -31.94
N GLN A 34 -28.85 -0.95 -30.62
CA GLN A 34 -27.56 -1.15 -29.94
C GLN A 34 -27.19 -2.64 -29.85
N SER A 35 -28.18 -3.52 -29.66
CA SER A 35 -28.00 -4.98 -29.58
C SER A 35 -27.59 -5.62 -30.92
N THR A 36 -28.06 -5.08 -32.05
CA THR A 36 -27.70 -5.59 -33.38
C THR A 36 -26.24 -5.33 -33.73
N THR A 37 -25.65 -4.22 -33.29
CA THR A 37 -24.23 -3.90 -33.52
C THR A 37 -23.32 -4.94 -32.87
N ALA A 38 -23.56 -5.25 -31.59
CA ALA A 38 -22.83 -6.27 -30.86
C ALA A 38 -22.93 -7.64 -31.55
N LEU A 39 -24.14 -8.04 -31.96
CA LEU A 39 -24.37 -9.31 -32.64
C LEU A 39 -23.68 -9.39 -34.01
N ARG A 40 -23.71 -8.32 -34.80
CA ARG A 40 -23.00 -8.24 -36.09
C ARG A 40 -21.49 -8.41 -35.91
N LEU A 41 -20.91 -7.76 -34.88
CA LEU A 41 -19.49 -7.92 -34.57
C LEU A 41 -19.15 -9.38 -34.28
N SER A 42 -19.96 -10.06 -33.46
CA SER A 42 -19.76 -11.48 -33.15
C SER A 42 -19.94 -12.39 -34.36
N ILE A 43 -20.98 -12.18 -35.19
CA ILE A 43 -21.18 -12.98 -36.41
C ILE A 43 -20.02 -12.81 -37.39
N ASN A 44 -19.54 -11.57 -37.56
CA ASN A 44 -18.40 -11.29 -38.42
C ASN A 44 -17.12 -11.92 -37.87
N ASP A 45 -16.89 -11.83 -36.55
CA ASP A 45 -15.75 -12.47 -35.89
C ASP A 45 -15.78 -14.00 -36.06
N LEU A 46 -16.93 -14.64 -35.79
CA LEU A 46 -17.12 -16.08 -35.96
C LEU A 46 -16.94 -16.51 -37.41
N SER A 47 -17.53 -15.79 -38.36
CA SER A 47 -17.43 -16.10 -39.79
C SER A 47 -15.98 -15.96 -40.30
N LYS A 48 -15.24 -14.98 -39.78
CA LYS A 48 -13.84 -14.74 -40.15
C LYS A 48 -12.89 -15.74 -39.50
N THR A 49 -13.08 -16.04 -38.23
CA THR A 49 -12.21 -16.90 -37.42
C THR A 49 -12.42 -18.38 -37.75
N PHE A 50 -13.68 -18.80 -37.94
CA PHE A 50 -14.06 -20.20 -38.14
C PHE A 50 -14.62 -20.46 -39.55
N LYS A 51 -13.84 -20.09 -40.58
CA LYS A 51 -14.24 -20.25 -41.99
C LYS A 51 -14.68 -21.69 -42.28
N GLY A 52 -15.89 -21.84 -42.83
CA GLY A 52 -16.48 -23.15 -43.15
C GLY A 52 -17.11 -23.90 -41.98
N GLN A 53 -16.79 -23.54 -40.73
CA GLN A 53 -17.39 -24.14 -39.52
C GLN A 53 -18.56 -23.30 -38.98
N TYR A 54 -18.68 -22.03 -39.39
CA TYR A 54 -19.83 -21.16 -39.14
C TYR A 54 -20.54 -20.74 -40.45
N PRO A 55 -21.17 -21.68 -41.19
CA PRO A 55 -21.63 -21.43 -42.57
C PRO A 55 -22.83 -20.49 -42.67
N ARG A 56 -23.60 -20.31 -41.58
CA ARG A 56 -24.84 -19.52 -41.56
C ARG A 56 -24.63 -18.04 -41.25
N GLY A 57 -23.38 -17.57 -41.08
CA GLY A 57 -23.10 -16.17 -40.75
C GLY A 57 -23.74 -15.16 -41.71
N GLY A 58 -23.66 -15.41 -43.02
CA GLY A 58 -24.30 -14.55 -44.03
C GLY A 58 -25.84 -14.58 -43.99
N GLU A 59 -26.44 -15.71 -43.60
CA GLU A 59 -27.89 -15.81 -43.37
C GLU A 59 -28.31 -14.97 -42.16
N PHE A 60 -27.57 -15.07 -41.05
CA PHE A 60 -27.87 -14.30 -39.85
C PHE A 60 -27.74 -12.78 -40.07
N LEU A 61 -26.72 -12.32 -40.80
CA LEU A 61 -26.58 -10.90 -41.13
C LEU A 61 -27.78 -10.37 -41.93
N LYS A 62 -28.27 -11.14 -42.93
CA LYS A 62 -29.47 -10.78 -43.69
C LYS A 62 -30.71 -10.73 -42.80
N ARG A 63 -30.89 -11.71 -41.91
CA ARG A 63 -32.01 -11.74 -40.94
C ARG A 63 -31.96 -10.55 -39.98
N ILE A 64 -30.77 -10.07 -39.60
CA ILE A 64 -30.63 -8.84 -38.81
C ILE A 64 -31.11 -7.64 -39.62
N ASP A 65 -30.69 -7.50 -40.89
CA ASP A 65 -31.13 -6.40 -41.76
C ASP A 65 -32.66 -6.39 -41.92
N GLU A 66 -33.26 -7.57 -42.11
CA GLU A 66 -34.72 -7.74 -42.22
C GLU A 66 -35.45 -7.31 -40.94
N LEU A 67 -35.00 -7.78 -39.76
CA LEU A 67 -35.61 -7.43 -38.48
C LEU A 67 -35.43 -5.95 -38.13
N GLU A 68 -34.28 -5.34 -38.44
CA GLU A 68 -34.06 -3.89 -38.27
C GLU A 68 -35.00 -3.08 -39.18
N ASN A 69 -35.21 -3.51 -40.43
CA ASN A 69 -36.13 -2.85 -41.34
C ASN A 69 -37.59 -3.02 -40.88
N GLN A 70 -37.97 -4.19 -40.37
CA GLN A 70 -39.29 -4.41 -39.78
C GLN A 70 -39.49 -3.54 -38.54
N ALA A 71 -38.50 -3.46 -37.64
CA ALA A 71 -38.56 -2.62 -36.44
C ALA A 71 -38.75 -1.13 -36.77
N LYS A 72 -38.14 -0.64 -37.86
CA LYS A 72 -38.31 0.74 -38.35
C LYS A 72 -39.68 1.02 -38.96
N THR A 73 -40.37 0.00 -39.48
CA THR A 73 -41.60 0.17 -40.28
C THR A 73 -42.87 -0.32 -39.58
N CYS A 74 -42.76 -1.02 -38.45
CA CYS A 74 -43.90 -1.59 -37.73
C CYS A 74 -44.56 -0.64 -36.70
N GLY A 75 -45.85 -0.85 -36.41
CA GLY A 75 -46.56 -0.20 -35.30
C GLY A 75 -46.19 -0.77 -33.93
N ALA A 76 -46.52 -0.06 -32.84
CA ALA A 76 -46.11 -0.39 -31.46
C ALA A 76 -46.46 -1.84 -31.03
N ASP A 77 -47.58 -2.38 -31.52
CA ASP A 77 -48.09 -3.71 -31.14
C ASP A 77 -47.21 -4.87 -31.67
N LYS A 78 -46.42 -4.65 -32.74
CA LYS A 78 -45.54 -5.68 -33.33
C LYS A 78 -44.10 -5.64 -32.81
N LYS A 79 -43.72 -4.63 -32.03
CA LYS A 79 -42.35 -4.47 -31.54
C LYS A 79 -41.90 -5.64 -30.67
N LYS A 80 -42.78 -6.15 -29.80
CA LYS A 80 -42.50 -7.29 -28.93
C LYS A 80 -42.24 -8.58 -29.70
N GLU A 81 -43.03 -8.85 -30.74
CA GLU A 81 -42.83 -10.03 -31.60
C GLU A 81 -41.49 -9.98 -32.35
N ILE A 82 -41.09 -8.78 -32.77
CA ILE A 82 -39.79 -8.53 -33.42
C ILE A 82 -38.65 -8.70 -32.40
N GLU A 83 -38.80 -8.19 -31.18
CA GLU A 83 -37.84 -8.38 -30.08
C GLU A 83 -37.66 -9.87 -29.74
N ASP A 84 -38.75 -10.63 -29.61
CA ASP A 84 -38.73 -12.07 -29.34
C ASP A 84 -38.06 -12.83 -30.51
N SER A 85 -38.40 -12.47 -31.75
CA SER A 85 -37.79 -13.04 -32.96
C SER A 85 -36.29 -12.73 -33.06
N PHE A 86 -35.89 -11.51 -32.72
CA PHE A 86 -34.50 -11.09 -32.66
C PHE A 86 -33.74 -11.86 -31.58
N ASN A 87 -34.28 -11.98 -30.37
CA ASN A 87 -33.65 -12.70 -29.27
C ASN A 87 -33.49 -14.19 -29.57
N LYS A 88 -34.50 -14.81 -30.21
CA LYS A 88 -34.43 -16.20 -30.69
C LYS A 88 -33.32 -16.36 -31.75
N MET A 89 -33.28 -15.47 -32.73
CA MET A 89 -32.25 -15.47 -33.78
C MET A 89 -30.84 -15.21 -33.21
N LYS A 90 -30.69 -14.26 -32.27
CA LYS A 90 -29.43 -14.00 -31.56
C LYS A 90 -28.93 -15.24 -30.85
N THR A 91 -29.83 -15.95 -30.16
CA THR A 91 -29.52 -17.21 -29.47
C THR A 91 -29.07 -18.27 -30.47
N GLU A 92 -29.80 -18.44 -31.56
CA GLU A 92 -29.45 -19.35 -32.65
C GLU A 92 -28.07 -19.03 -33.26
N ALA A 93 -27.79 -17.76 -33.54
CA ALA A 93 -26.55 -17.31 -34.12
C ALA A 93 -25.36 -17.52 -33.16
N LEU A 94 -25.50 -17.15 -31.89
CA LEU A 94 -24.40 -17.22 -30.93
C LEU A 94 -24.17 -18.63 -30.37
N LEU A 95 -25.20 -19.47 -30.27
CA LEU A 95 -25.03 -20.88 -29.88
C LEU A 95 -24.57 -21.78 -31.03
N ALA A 96 -24.66 -21.32 -32.28
CA ALA A 96 -23.98 -21.96 -33.40
C ALA A 96 -22.44 -21.68 -33.42
N ASN A 97 -21.90 -21.04 -32.39
CA ASN A 97 -20.47 -20.77 -32.24
C ASN A 97 -19.67 -22.10 -32.23
N PRO A 98 -18.70 -22.30 -33.16
CA PRO A 98 -17.90 -23.52 -33.24
C PRO A 98 -17.09 -23.85 -31.99
N LEU A 99 -16.89 -22.89 -31.08
CA LEU A 99 -16.26 -23.12 -29.78
C LEU A 99 -17.14 -23.92 -28.80
N ILE A 100 -18.45 -24.02 -29.04
CA ILE A 100 -19.38 -24.89 -28.32
C ILE A 100 -19.38 -26.27 -28.99
N ASP A 101 -18.22 -26.91 -29.00
CA ASP A 101 -17.98 -28.22 -29.63
C ASP A 101 -18.29 -29.41 -28.69
N PHE A 102 -18.98 -29.15 -27.58
CA PHE A 102 -19.26 -30.11 -26.52
C PHE A 102 -20.77 -30.28 -26.31
N GLU A 103 -21.21 -31.53 -26.20
CA GLU A 103 -22.63 -31.86 -26.00
C GLU A 103 -23.09 -31.60 -24.56
N LYS A 104 -22.20 -31.82 -23.59
CA LYS A 104 -22.48 -31.80 -22.16
C LYS A 104 -21.73 -30.67 -21.46
N MET A 105 -22.37 -30.05 -20.49
CA MET A 105 -21.75 -29.08 -19.59
C MET A 105 -22.00 -29.49 -18.14
N ILE A 106 -20.94 -29.52 -17.33
CA ILE A 106 -21.05 -29.65 -15.88
C ILE A 106 -21.38 -28.28 -15.29
N LEU A 107 -22.25 -28.25 -14.30
CA LEU A 107 -22.56 -27.05 -13.52
C LEU A 107 -23.00 -27.44 -12.11
N ILE A 108 -22.95 -26.49 -11.19
CA ILE A 108 -23.57 -26.61 -9.87
C ILE A 108 -24.98 -26.04 -9.93
N LYS A 109 -25.98 -26.82 -9.53
CA LYS A 109 -27.33 -26.33 -9.28
C LYS A 109 -27.52 -26.21 -7.77
N ARG A 110 -27.82 -25.01 -7.27
CA ARG A 110 -27.96 -24.73 -5.83
C ARG A 110 -29.19 -23.88 -5.56
N LYS A 111 -29.91 -24.14 -4.46
CA LYS A 111 -31.07 -23.34 -4.09
C LYS A 111 -30.71 -21.85 -3.90
N ALA A 112 -31.47 -20.95 -4.52
CA ALA A 112 -31.08 -19.55 -4.67
C ALA A 112 -31.03 -18.74 -3.35
N ASN A 113 -31.64 -19.23 -2.27
CA ASN A 113 -31.65 -18.53 -0.98
C ASN A 113 -30.35 -18.70 -0.16
N LEU A 114 -29.50 -19.67 -0.54
CA LEU A 114 -28.20 -19.90 0.10
C LEU A 114 -27.15 -20.16 -0.99
N LEU A 115 -26.55 -19.09 -1.50
CA LEU A 115 -25.63 -19.16 -2.64
C LEU A 115 -24.28 -19.83 -2.32
N GLY A 116 -23.87 -19.87 -1.05
CA GLY A 116 -22.59 -20.45 -0.65
C GLY A 116 -21.36 -19.63 -1.09
N LEU A 117 -21.47 -18.30 -1.12
CA LEU A 117 -20.36 -17.39 -1.46
C LEU A 117 -19.82 -16.73 -0.19
N PRO A 118 -18.53 -16.92 0.16
CA PRO A 118 -17.94 -16.27 1.32
C PRO A 118 -17.78 -14.76 1.09
N GLN A 119 -17.65 -13.96 2.14
CA GLN A 119 -17.26 -12.56 1.97
C GLN A 119 -15.84 -12.45 1.40
N ASN A 120 -15.47 -11.28 0.84
CA ASN A 120 -14.19 -11.10 0.14
C ASN A 120 -12.96 -11.10 1.08
N TRP A 121 -13.18 -11.19 2.40
CA TRP A 121 -12.15 -11.36 3.44
C TRP A 121 -12.22 -12.74 4.13
N GLN A 122 -13.00 -13.69 3.61
CA GLN A 122 -13.26 -14.99 4.24
C GLN A 122 -12.96 -16.16 3.29
N GLY A 123 -12.45 -17.28 3.78
CA GLY A 123 -12.42 -18.56 3.06
C GLY A 123 -13.72 -19.36 3.19
N ASN A 124 -13.80 -20.50 2.51
CA ASN A 124 -14.97 -21.40 2.55
C ASN A 124 -15.24 -21.93 3.97
N CYS A 125 -14.22 -22.01 4.83
CA CYS A 125 -14.36 -22.37 6.24
C CYS A 125 -15.32 -21.47 7.03
N ALA A 126 -15.62 -20.25 6.55
CA ALA A 126 -16.56 -19.31 7.16
C ALA A 126 -18.03 -19.51 6.73
N LEU A 127 -18.29 -20.33 5.71
CA LEU A 127 -19.64 -20.61 5.23
C LEU A 127 -20.41 -21.49 6.22
N PRO A 128 -21.77 -21.43 6.20
CA PRO A 128 -22.60 -22.40 6.90
C PRO A 128 -22.18 -23.84 6.55
N ARG A 129 -22.16 -24.73 7.53
CA ARG A 129 -21.72 -26.13 7.34
C ARG A 129 -22.80 -27.05 6.78
N LYS A 130 -24.08 -26.63 6.85
CA LYS A 130 -25.27 -27.41 6.48
C LYS A 130 -26.34 -26.49 5.90
N GLY A 131 -27.39 -27.09 5.35
CA GLY A 131 -28.59 -26.39 4.86
C GLY A 131 -28.59 -26.13 3.36
N TYR A 132 -27.65 -26.70 2.62
CA TYR A 132 -27.63 -26.61 1.16
C TYR A 132 -28.55 -27.65 0.53
N ASP A 133 -29.26 -27.22 -0.51
CA ASP A 133 -29.87 -28.10 -1.50
C ASP A 133 -29.13 -27.81 -2.81
N ASN A 134 -28.14 -28.65 -3.08
CA ASN A 134 -27.27 -28.52 -4.25
C ASN A 134 -26.87 -29.86 -4.83
N GLU A 135 -26.48 -29.83 -6.10
CA GLU A 135 -25.99 -30.99 -6.84
C GLU A 135 -25.00 -30.56 -7.93
N ILE A 136 -24.08 -31.47 -8.24
CA ILE A 136 -23.33 -31.43 -9.50
C ILE A 136 -24.29 -31.95 -10.57
N ALA A 137 -24.59 -31.11 -11.56
CA ALA A 137 -25.55 -31.39 -12.62
C ALA A 137 -24.89 -31.35 -14.00
N VAL A 138 -25.55 -32.01 -14.95
CA VAL A 138 -25.17 -32.06 -16.37
C VAL A 138 -26.28 -31.44 -17.19
N LEU A 139 -25.96 -30.44 -18.01
CA LEU A 139 -26.84 -29.90 -19.04
C LEU A 139 -26.51 -30.57 -20.39
N SER A 140 -27.51 -31.17 -21.04
CA SER A 140 -27.35 -31.83 -22.34
C SER A 140 -28.64 -31.79 -23.18
N PRO A 141 -28.61 -31.37 -24.46
CA PRO A 141 -27.51 -30.62 -25.08
C PRO A 141 -27.29 -29.25 -24.40
N VAL A 142 -26.18 -28.58 -24.66
CA VAL A 142 -25.91 -27.21 -24.15
C VAL A 142 -26.78 -26.19 -24.89
N SER A 143 -28.00 -26.01 -24.41
CA SER A 143 -28.98 -25.05 -24.95
C SER A 143 -30.05 -24.67 -23.91
N PRO A 144 -30.85 -23.62 -24.16
CA PRO A 144 -32.03 -23.27 -23.35
C PRO A 144 -32.97 -24.45 -23.07
N ASP A 145 -33.20 -25.29 -24.08
CA ASP A 145 -34.09 -26.44 -24.01
C ASP A 145 -33.39 -27.73 -23.51
N GLY A 146 -32.08 -27.65 -23.23
CA GLY A 146 -31.28 -28.76 -22.74
C GLY A 146 -31.83 -29.35 -21.44
N LYS A 147 -31.77 -30.68 -21.30
CA LYS A 147 -32.18 -31.38 -20.09
C LYS A 147 -31.09 -31.24 -19.03
N LEU A 148 -31.51 -30.89 -17.82
CA LEU A 148 -30.64 -30.89 -16.64
C LEU A 148 -30.82 -32.20 -15.87
N SER A 149 -29.73 -32.94 -15.62
CA SER A 149 -29.73 -34.18 -14.86
C SER A 149 -28.68 -34.16 -13.74
N THR A 150 -29.00 -34.77 -12.61
CA THR A 150 -28.09 -34.92 -11.47
C THR A 150 -26.97 -35.92 -11.79
N LEU A 151 -25.71 -35.52 -11.63
CA LEU A 151 -24.55 -36.41 -11.63
C LEU A 151 -24.23 -36.87 -10.21
N PHE A 152 -24.20 -35.93 -9.27
CA PHE A 152 -23.96 -36.21 -7.86
C PHE A 152 -24.75 -35.25 -6.98
N LYS A 153 -25.40 -35.81 -5.96
CA LYS A 153 -26.07 -35.07 -4.89
C LYS A 153 -25.51 -35.57 -3.56
N PRO A 154 -25.03 -34.69 -2.67
CA PRO A 154 -24.55 -35.09 -1.35
C PRO A 154 -25.66 -35.82 -0.58
N PRO A 155 -25.30 -36.81 0.26
CA PRO A 155 -26.26 -37.62 1.01
C PRO A 155 -26.98 -36.81 2.10
N ARG A 156 -26.39 -35.68 2.53
CA ARG A 156 -26.94 -34.76 3.54
C ARG A 156 -27.16 -33.37 2.91
N THR A 157 -27.32 -32.35 3.73
CA THR A 157 -27.46 -30.95 3.30
C THR A 157 -26.12 -30.21 3.25
N GLU A 158 -25.07 -30.92 2.84
CA GLU A 158 -23.71 -30.42 2.69
C GLU A 158 -23.58 -29.56 1.43
N PHE A 159 -22.61 -28.65 1.45
CA PHE A 159 -22.18 -27.93 0.26
C PHE A 159 -21.52 -28.88 -0.73
N VAL A 160 -21.73 -28.66 -2.02
CA VAL A 160 -20.89 -29.20 -3.11
C VAL A 160 -20.57 -28.09 -4.10
N GLY A 161 -19.31 -27.92 -4.46
CA GLY A 161 -18.81 -26.86 -5.36
C GLY A 161 -17.29 -26.84 -5.44
N ASP A 162 -16.73 -25.78 -6.02
CA ASP A 162 -15.30 -25.69 -6.36
C ASP A 162 -14.85 -26.85 -7.27
N VAL A 163 -15.63 -27.11 -8.32
CA VAL A 163 -15.42 -28.25 -9.21
C VAL A 163 -14.23 -27.99 -10.14
N ASP A 164 -13.32 -28.96 -10.20
CA ASP A 164 -12.23 -29.00 -11.19
C ASP A 164 -12.26 -30.33 -11.96
N ILE A 165 -12.36 -30.26 -13.29
CA ILE A 165 -12.47 -31.44 -14.14
C ILE A 165 -11.07 -31.82 -14.60
N HIS A 166 -10.69 -33.08 -14.40
CA HIS A 166 -9.41 -33.58 -14.85
C HIS A 166 -9.26 -33.43 -16.38
N PHE A 167 -8.05 -33.20 -16.89
CA PHE A 167 -7.77 -32.97 -18.32
C PHE A 167 -8.33 -34.07 -19.25
N ASN A 168 -8.44 -35.31 -18.76
CA ASN A 168 -9.02 -36.44 -19.50
C ASN A 168 -10.56 -36.51 -19.49
N ALA A 169 -11.22 -35.61 -18.76
CA ALA A 169 -12.67 -35.58 -18.53
C ALA A 169 -13.27 -36.90 -18.01
N ASP A 170 -12.47 -37.67 -17.27
CA ASP A 170 -12.83 -38.98 -16.71
C ASP A 170 -13.19 -38.93 -15.21
N ARG A 171 -12.84 -37.83 -14.54
CA ARG A 171 -13.08 -37.58 -13.12
C ARG A 171 -13.01 -36.08 -12.79
N MET A 172 -13.46 -35.72 -11.60
CA MET A 172 -13.46 -34.33 -11.11
C MET A 172 -13.21 -34.26 -9.61
N LEU A 173 -12.53 -33.18 -9.19
CA LEU A 173 -12.38 -32.77 -7.80
C LEU A 173 -13.51 -31.81 -7.42
N PHE A 174 -13.82 -31.76 -6.14
CA PHE A 174 -14.72 -30.76 -5.56
C PHE A 174 -14.53 -30.65 -4.04
N SER A 175 -15.05 -29.56 -3.47
CA SER A 175 -15.15 -29.34 -2.03
C SER A 175 -16.50 -29.81 -1.50
N MET A 176 -16.48 -30.54 -0.38
CA MET A 176 -17.69 -30.94 0.36
C MET A 176 -17.34 -31.19 1.83
N GLN A 177 -18.26 -30.88 2.75
CA GLN A 177 -18.04 -31.23 4.15
C GLN A 177 -18.08 -32.74 4.36
N ALA A 178 -17.15 -33.26 5.15
CA ALA A 178 -17.13 -34.65 5.59
C ALA A 178 -18.13 -34.89 6.74
N SER A 179 -18.20 -36.14 7.23
CA SER A 179 -19.12 -36.55 8.29
C SER A 179 -18.92 -35.80 9.62
N ASN A 180 -17.71 -35.29 9.87
CA ASN A 180 -17.34 -34.44 11.01
C ASN A 180 -17.60 -32.94 10.77
N ASP A 181 -18.28 -32.59 9.69
CA ASP A 181 -18.64 -31.23 9.27
C ASP A 181 -17.45 -30.31 8.91
N LEU A 182 -16.22 -30.86 8.77
CA LEU A 182 -15.06 -30.17 8.21
C LEU A 182 -15.07 -30.21 6.68
N TRP A 183 -14.62 -29.13 6.04
CA TRP A 183 -14.43 -29.07 4.60
C TRP A 183 -13.31 -30.02 4.19
N GLN A 184 -13.56 -30.87 3.19
CA GLN A 184 -12.56 -31.76 2.62
C GLN A 184 -12.62 -31.75 1.09
N VAL A 185 -11.52 -32.22 0.49
CA VAL A 185 -11.39 -32.44 -0.95
C VAL A 185 -11.89 -33.84 -1.29
N TRP A 186 -12.71 -33.94 -2.32
CA TRP A 186 -13.29 -35.17 -2.83
C TRP A 186 -13.00 -35.34 -4.31
N GLU A 187 -12.96 -36.59 -4.76
CA GLU A 187 -12.88 -36.96 -6.16
C GLU A 187 -14.04 -37.90 -6.52
N ILE A 188 -14.61 -37.73 -7.72
CA ILE A 188 -15.62 -38.64 -8.26
C ILE A 188 -15.36 -38.87 -9.75
N ARG A 189 -15.73 -40.05 -10.26
CA ARG A 189 -15.65 -40.34 -11.70
C ARG A 189 -16.70 -39.54 -12.46
N ALA A 190 -16.42 -39.30 -13.74
CA ALA A 190 -17.30 -38.62 -14.68
C ALA A 190 -18.70 -39.26 -14.83
N ASP A 191 -18.84 -40.54 -14.51
CA ASP A 191 -20.11 -41.27 -14.54
C ASP A 191 -20.91 -41.19 -13.22
N GLY A 192 -20.41 -40.45 -12.23
CA GLY A 192 -21.02 -40.32 -10.91
C GLY A 192 -20.67 -41.46 -9.94
N THR A 193 -19.77 -42.37 -10.30
CA THR A 193 -19.33 -43.48 -9.44
C THR A 193 -17.99 -43.20 -8.76
N GLY A 194 -17.62 -44.04 -7.78
CA GLY A 194 -16.28 -44.01 -7.20
C GLY A 194 -15.94 -42.79 -6.35
N LEU A 195 -16.93 -42.21 -5.66
CA LEU A 195 -16.73 -41.10 -4.73
C LEU A 195 -15.65 -41.44 -3.67
N LYS A 196 -14.63 -40.59 -3.57
CA LYS A 196 -13.51 -40.76 -2.64
C LYS A 196 -13.19 -39.45 -1.92
N GLN A 197 -13.08 -39.49 -0.60
CA GLN A 197 -12.51 -38.39 0.20
C GLN A 197 -10.99 -38.46 0.13
N LEU A 198 -10.32 -37.37 -0.25
CA LEU A 198 -8.86 -37.32 -0.41
C LEU A 198 -8.14 -36.74 0.81
N THR A 199 -8.77 -35.84 1.57
CA THR A 199 -8.19 -35.15 2.73
C THR A 199 -9.00 -35.39 4.00
N GLY A 200 -8.44 -35.11 5.19
CA GLY A 200 -9.16 -35.10 6.47
C GLY A 200 -8.86 -36.29 7.40
N ASN A 201 -8.13 -37.29 6.93
CA ASN A 201 -7.59 -38.36 7.79
C ASN A 201 -6.26 -37.95 8.47
N ASP A 202 -5.71 -36.82 8.05
CA ASP A 202 -4.39 -36.33 8.40
C ASP A 202 -4.40 -35.40 9.62
N GLU A 203 -5.42 -34.54 9.76
CA GLU A 203 -5.64 -33.67 10.93
C GLU A 203 -7.16 -33.45 11.15
N ALA A 204 -7.62 -33.58 12.40
CA ALA A 204 -9.05 -33.54 12.75
C ALA A 204 -9.62 -32.14 13.02
N ASP A 205 -8.82 -31.08 12.85
CA ASP A 205 -9.14 -29.69 13.16
C ASP A 205 -8.85 -28.73 11.97
N VAL A 206 -8.71 -29.28 10.76
CA VAL A 206 -8.33 -28.54 9.55
C VAL A 206 -9.38 -28.68 8.46
N ASP A 207 -9.77 -27.54 7.88
CA ASP A 207 -10.58 -27.46 6.68
C ASP A 207 -9.67 -27.48 5.43
N ASN A 208 -10.05 -28.25 4.41
CA ASN A 208 -9.40 -28.36 3.11
C ASN A 208 -10.43 -28.19 1.98
N TYR A 209 -10.18 -27.32 1.01
CA TYR A 209 -11.15 -26.96 -0.04
C TYR A 209 -10.48 -26.30 -1.26
N ASP A 210 -11.28 -25.91 -2.26
CA ASP A 210 -10.86 -25.26 -3.51
C ASP A 210 -9.73 -26.00 -4.25
N PRO A 211 -9.94 -27.29 -4.60
CA PRO A 211 -8.91 -28.13 -5.18
C PRO A 211 -8.71 -27.90 -6.69
N CYS A 212 -7.48 -28.10 -7.17
CA CYS A 212 -7.12 -28.03 -8.58
C CYS A 212 -6.15 -29.17 -8.96
N TYR A 213 -6.40 -29.83 -10.09
CA TYR A 213 -5.51 -30.84 -10.66
C TYR A 213 -4.25 -30.22 -11.28
N LEU A 214 -3.12 -30.88 -11.05
CA LEU A 214 -1.87 -30.58 -11.73
C LEU A 214 -1.61 -31.51 -12.92
N PRO A 215 -0.86 -31.08 -13.95
CA PRO A 215 -0.55 -31.91 -15.11
C PRO A 215 0.19 -33.22 -14.80
N ASN A 216 0.89 -33.28 -13.66
CA ASN A 216 1.58 -34.49 -13.19
C ASN A 216 0.70 -35.40 -12.32
N GLY A 217 -0.59 -35.09 -12.17
CA GLY A 217 -1.56 -35.84 -11.36
C GLY A 217 -1.60 -35.46 -9.88
N GLN A 218 -0.72 -34.60 -9.39
CA GLN A 218 -0.81 -34.05 -8.04
C GLN A 218 -1.98 -33.07 -7.90
N ILE A 219 -2.32 -32.71 -6.67
CA ILE A 219 -3.46 -31.85 -6.34
C ILE A 219 -3.02 -30.71 -5.44
N ILE A 220 -3.37 -29.49 -5.81
CA ILE A 220 -3.26 -28.30 -4.95
C ILE A 220 -4.63 -27.96 -4.39
N PHE A 221 -4.68 -27.45 -3.15
CA PHE A 221 -5.91 -27.06 -2.48
C PHE A 221 -5.63 -26.05 -1.36
N ASP A 222 -6.64 -25.30 -0.94
CA ASP A 222 -6.60 -24.39 0.21
C ASP A 222 -6.75 -25.17 1.52
N SER A 223 -5.98 -24.81 2.55
CA SER A 223 -6.02 -25.47 3.86
C SER A 223 -5.87 -24.49 5.03
N THR A 224 -6.68 -24.63 6.08
CA THR A 224 -6.58 -23.79 7.30
C THR A 224 -5.47 -24.19 8.26
N ARG A 225 -4.56 -25.04 7.80
CA ARG A 225 -3.52 -25.69 8.60
C ARG A 225 -2.40 -24.77 9.05
N CYS A 226 -2.30 -23.56 8.52
CA CYS A 226 -1.38 -22.55 9.03
C CYS A 226 -1.73 -22.09 10.47
N PHE A 227 -2.96 -22.36 10.92
CA PHE A 227 -3.51 -21.83 12.17
C PHE A 227 -3.25 -20.32 12.29
N ALA A 228 -3.48 -19.54 11.23
CA ALA A 228 -3.49 -18.09 11.28
C ALA A 228 -4.95 -17.57 11.34
N GLY A 229 -5.12 -16.42 11.98
CA GLY A 229 -6.39 -15.70 11.98
C GLY A 229 -6.32 -14.49 11.05
N VAL A 230 -7.45 -14.02 10.53
CA VAL A 230 -7.48 -12.76 9.76
C VAL A 230 -7.38 -11.55 10.72
N PRO A 231 -6.28 -10.77 10.71
CA PRO A 231 -6.05 -9.68 11.66
C PRO A 231 -7.15 -8.61 11.68
N CYS A 232 -7.64 -8.17 10.53
CA CYS A 232 -8.58 -7.04 10.45
C CYS A 232 -9.95 -7.30 11.12
N VAL A 233 -10.31 -8.58 11.32
CA VAL A 233 -11.53 -9.03 12.02
C VAL A 233 -11.22 -9.67 13.38
N GLY A 234 -10.06 -9.36 13.96
CA GLY A 234 -9.65 -9.86 15.28
C GLY A 234 -9.39 -11.36 15.32
N GLY A 235 -8.98 -11.95 14.20
CA GLY A 235 -8.76 -13.38 14.04
C GLY A 235 -10.04 -14.21 14.07
N GLY A 236 -11.22 -13.58 13.95
CA GLY A 236 -12.51 -14.27 13.97
C GLY A 236 -12.72 -15.24 12.80
N ASN A 237 -11.93 -15.12 11.74
CA ASN A 237 -11.90 -16.02 10.60
C ASN A 237 -10.52 -16.70 10.51
N SER A 238 -10.52 -18.01 10.28
CA SER A 238 -9.29 -18.77 9.99
C SER A 238 -8.79 -18.47 8.59
N VAL A 239 -7.49 -18.33 8.44
CA VAL A 239 -6.79 -18.18 7.16
C VAL A 239 -6.61 -19.55 6.51
N ALA A 240 -6.60 -19.61 5.18
CA ALA A 240 -6.25 -20.80 4.43
C ALA A 240 -5.16 -20.51 3.39
N ASN A 241 -4.17 -21.38 3.32
CA ASN A 241 -3.04 -21.29 2.40
C ASN A 241 -2.95 -22.55 1.53
N LEU A 242 -2.25 -22.44 0.40
CA LEU A 242 -2.13 -23.53 -0.55
C LEU A 242 -1.25 -24.67 -0.01
N CYS A 243 -1.75 -25.88 -0.18
CA CYS A 243 -1.05 -27.14 0.08
C CYS A 243 -0.98 -27.98 -1.19
N LEU A 244 -0.01 -28.90 -1.24
CA LEU A 244 0.15 -29.89 -2.31
C LEU A 244 0.03 -31.29 -1.73
N MET A 245 -0.60 -32.21 -2.46
CA MET A 245 -0.57 -33.65 -2.19
C MET A 245 -0.48 -34.48 -3.48
N ASN A 246 -0.14 -35.76 -3.34
CA ASN A 246 -0.28 -36.74 -4.42
C ASN A 246 -1.76 -37.07 -4.67
N ALA A 247 -2.07 -37.63 -5.85
CA ALA A 247 -3.43 -38.03 -6.24
C ALA A 247 -4.14 -38.95 -5.24
N ASP A 248 -3.38 -39.74 -4.48
CA ASP A 248 -3.91 -40.68 -3.51
C ASP A 248 -4.20 -40.06 -2.13
N GLY A 249 -3.81 -38.81 -1.90
CA GLY A 249 -3.88 -38.09 -0.62
C GLY A 249 -2.58 -38.12 0.21
N SER A 250 -1.51 -38.75 -0.30
CA SER A 250 -0.22 -38.86 0.39
C SER A 250 0.71 -37.66 0.14
N SER A 251 1.82 -37.60 0.87
CA SER A 251 2.91 -36.61 0.72
C SER A 251 2.44 -35.15 0.78
N LEU A 252 1.51 -34.85 1.70
CA LEU A 252 1.02 -33.49 1.92
C LEU A 252 2.16 -32.54 2.33
N ARG A 253 2.21 -31.35 1.72
CA ARG A 253 3.05 -30.24 2.19
C ARG A 253 2.37 -28.89 2.04
N MET A 254 2.80 -27.92 2.84
CA MET A 254 2.41 -26.52 2.68
C MET A 254 3.27 -25.84 1.59
N LEU A 255 2.65 -24.96 0.81
CA LEU A 255 3.31 -24.15 -0.23
C LEU A 255 3.41 -22.68 0.17
N CYS A 256 2.34 -22.15 0.76
CA CYS A 256 2.26 -20.76 1.16
C CYS A 256 2.24 -20.64 2.69
N PHE A 257 2.87 -19.58 3.18
CA PHE A 257 3.02 -19.25 4.60
C PHE A 257 2.61 -17.80 4.82
N ASP A 258 1.48 -17.42 4.24
CA ASP A 258 1.03 -16.04 4.12
C ASP A 258 0.22 -15.60 5.34
N GLN A 259 0.20 -14.29 5.59
CA GLN A 259 -0.59 -13.67 6.66
C GLN A 259 -2.09 -13.94 6.50
N GLU A 260 -2.58 -13.88 5.26
CA GLU A 260 -3.98 -14.10 4.90
C GLU A 260 -4.17 -15.18 3.83
N HIS A 261 -5.40 -15.25 3.34
CA HIS A 261 -5.86 -16.25 2.43
C HIS A 261 -5.15 -16.24 1.09
N ASN A 262 -4.93 -17.45 0.58
CA ASN A 262 -4.89 -17.71 -0.83
C ASN A 262 -6.26 -18.27 -1.27
N TRP A 263 -6.64 -18.08 -2.54
CA TRP A 263 -7.89 -18.58 -3.10
C TRP A 263 -7.73 -18.93 -4.59
N CYS A 264 -8.67 -19.73 -5.08
CA CYS A 264 -8.91 -20.00 -6.50
C CYS A 264 -7.65 -20.43 -7.26
N PRO A 265 -6.92 -21.46 -6.81
CA PRO A 265 -5.77 -21.97 -7.55
C PRO A 265 -6.21 -22.48 -8.93
N THR A 266 -5.44 -22.17 -9.97
CA THR A 266 -5.65 -22.67 -11.34
C THR A 266 -4.32 -22.83 -12.07
N VAL A 267 -4.25 -23.76 -13.03
CA VAL A 267 -3.03 -24.01 -13.81
C VAL A 267 -2.99 -23.07 -15.02
N LEU A 268 -1.92 -22.30 -15.15
CA LEU A 268 -1.61 -21.48 -16.33
C LEU A 268 -1.20 -22.35 -17.52
N ASN A 269 -1.27 -21.78 -18.73
CA ASN A 269 -0.94 -22.49 -19.97
C ASN A 269 0.51 -23.00 -20.04
N ASP A 270 1.41 -22.46 -19.21
CA ASP A 270 2.81 -22.87 -19.11
C ASP A 270 3.10 -23.87 -17.98
N GLY A 271 2.07 -24.33 -17.26
CA GLY A 271 2.17 -25.30 -16.18
C GLY A 271 2.41 -24.69 -14.79
N ARG A 272 2.58 -23.36 -14.68
CA ARG A 272 2.60 -22.66 -13.38
C ARG A 272 1.21 -22.59 -12.77
N ILE A 273 1.14 -22.26 -11.49
CA ILE A 273 -0.11 -22.12 -10.73
C ILE A 273 -0.36 -20.64 -10.55
N MET A 274 -1.55 -20.16 -10.93
CA MET A 274 -2.05 -18.84 -10.59
C MET A 274 -3.06 -18.96 -9.45
N TYR A 275 -3.06 -17.98 -8.55
CA TYR A 275 -3.97 -17.91 -7.41
C TYR A 275 -4.17 -16.47 -6.97
N SER A 276 -5.27 -16.20 -6.27
CA SER A 276 -5.47 -14.92 -5.61
C SER A 276 -4.80 -14.94 -4.25
N ARG A 277 -4.00 -13.92 -3.91
CA ARG A 277 -3.37 -13.74 -2.60
C ARG A 277 -3.85 -12.44 -1.98
N TRP A 278 -4.28 -12.50 -0.72
CA TRP A 278 -4.46 -11.30 0.09
C TRP A 278 -3.16 -10.97 0.82
N GLU A 279 -2.68 -9.74 0.66
CA GLU A 279 -1.43 -9.26 1.26
C GLU A 279 -1.64 -7.86 1.85
N TYR A 280 -1.46 -7.65 3.17
CA TYR A 280 -1.45 -6.27 3.68
C TYR A 280 -0.52 -5.98 4.87
N THR A 281 0.57 -6.75 5.05
CA THR A 281 1.64 -6.38 5.97
C THR A 281 2.13 -4.96 5.68
N ASP A 282 1.99 -4.09 6.68
CA ASP A 282 2.25 -2.65 6.61
C ASP A 282 1.59 -1.90 5.44
N THR A 283 0.55 -2.44 4.79
CA THR A 283 -0.14 -1.83 3.63
C THR A 283 -1.66 -1.81 3.79
N PRO A 284 -2.40 -1.04 2.97
CA PRO A 284 -3.84 -0.94 3.12
C PRO A 284 -4.58 -2.26 2.89
N HIS A 285 -5.37 -2.72 3.85
CA HIS A 285 -6.01 -4.06 3.79
C HIS A 285 -7.21 -4.17 2.84
N TYR A 286 -7.75 -3.04 2.39
CA TYR A 286 -8.96 -2.98 1.55
C TYR A 286 -8.70 -3.31 0.08
N PHE A 287 -7.48 -3.12 -0.42
CA PHE A 287 -7.25 -3.07 -1.87
C PHE A 287 -6.38 -4.21 -2.42
N THR A 288 -6.05 -5.20 -1.60
CA THR A 288 -4.88 -6.04 -1.84
C THR A 288 -5.18 -7.53 -2.03
N ARG A 289 -6.21 -7.89 -2.82
CA ARG A 289 -6.43 -9.29 -3.22
C ARG A 289 -6.05 -9.49 -4.68
N LEU A 290 -4.76 -9.73 -4.84
CA LEU A 290 -4.00 -9.64 -6.08
C LEU A 290 -3.88 -11.01 -6.73
N LEU A 291 -3.40 -11.06 -7.98
CA LEU A 291 -3.02 -12.32 -8.60
C LEU A 291 -1.53 -12.59 -8.38
N PHE A 292 -1.21 -13.80 -7.94
CA PHE A 292 0.14 -14.36 -7.81
C PHE A 292 0.28 -15.59 -8.68
N HIS A 293 1.52 -15.98 -8.97
CA HIS A 293 1.83 -17.27 -9.55
C HIS A 293 3.07 -17.91 -8.91
N MET A 294 3.18 -19.23 -9.05
CA MET A 294 4.32 -20.03 -8.60
C MET A 294 4.48 -21.28 -9.46
N ASN A 295 5.63 -21.95 -9.36
CA ASN A 295 5.75 -23.32 -9.87
C ASN A 295 4.90 -24.28 -9.02
N PRO A 296 4.46 -25.44 -9.55
CA PRO A 296 3.70 -26.43 -8.79
C PRO A 296 4.43 -26.93 -7.53
N ASP A 297 5.75 -26.84 -7.50
CA ASP A 297 6.56 -27.19 -6.34
C ASP A 297 6.65 -26.06 -5.28
N GLY A 298 5.92 -24.97 -5.44
CA GLY A 298 5.92 -23.81 -4.54
C GLY A 298 7.07 -22.82 -4.78
N THR A 299 8.05 -23.13 -5.63
CA THR A 299 9.17 -22.23 -5.95
C THR A 299 8.73 -21.09 -6.87
N GLY A 300 9.49 -19.99 -6.91
CA GLY A 300 9.26 -18.89 -7.84
C GLY A 300 7.93 -18.17 -7.60
N GLN A 301 7.51 -18.04 -6.34
CA GLN A 301 6.33 -17.25 -5.97
C GLN A 301 6.57 -15.78 -6.32
N MET A 302 5.73 -15.22 -7.19
CA MET A 302 5.84 -13.83 -7.62
C MET A 302 4.46 -13.26 -7.92
N GLU A 303 4.36 -11.93 -7.93
CA GLU A 303 3.15 -11.26 -8.36
C GLU A 303 2.87 -11.56 -9.84
N HIS A 304 1.59 -11.68 -10.17
CA HIS A 304 1.09 -11.78 -11.53
C HIS A 304 0.45 -10.45 -11.96
N TYR A 305 -0.43 -9.87 -11.13
CA TYR A 305 -1.14 -8.64 -11.45
C TYR A 305 -1.62 -7.90 -10.18
N ALA A 306 -1.70 -6.56 -10.26
CA ALA A 306 -2.24 -5.61 -9.28
C ALA A 306 -1.40 -5.31 -8.02
N SER A 307 -0.21 -5.89 -7.85
CA SER A 307 0.68 -5.45 -6.77
C SER A 307 0.98 -3.95 -6.86
N ASN A 308 1.03 -3.25 -5.72
CA ASN A 308 1.19 -1.79 -5.63
C ASN A 308 0.08 -1.00 -6.36
N SER A 309 -1.17 -1.46 -6.31
CA SER A 309 -2.33 -0.83 -6.97
C SER A 309 -3.54 -0.72 -6.03
N TYR A 310 -4.21 0.43 -6.03
CA TYR A 310 -5.49 0.56 -5.31
C TYR A 310 -6.66 -0.10 -6.05
N TRP A 311 -6.54 -0.26 -7.38
CA TRP A 311 -7.54 -0.90 -8.19
C TRP A 311 -6.94 -2.08 -8.98
N PRO A 312 -7.67 -3.20 -9.12
CA PRO A 312 -8.94 -3.51 -8.45
C PRO A 312 -8.74 -3.93 -6.98
N ASN A 313 -9.76 -3.78 -6.13
CA ASN A 313 -9.66 -4.23 -4.73
C ASN A 313 -9.46 -5.74 -4.60
N SER A 314 -10.20 -6.51 -5.41
CA SER A 314 -10.18 -7.97 -5.39
C SER A 314 -10.33 -8.58 -6.76
N ILE A 315 -9.52 -9.60 -7.03
CA ILE A 315 -9.57 -10.42 -8.24
C ILE A 315 -9.91 -11.87 -7.82
N PHE A 316 -10.99 -12.44 -8.35
CA PHE A 316 -11.44 -13.81 -8.05
C PHE A 316 -11.73 -14.62 -9.31
N TYR A 317 -11.69 -15.95 -9.17
CA TYR A 317 -12.00 -16.91 -10.24
C TYR A 317 -11.22 -16.66 -11.53
N ALA A 318 -9.98 -16.20 -11.40
CA ALA A 318 -9.14 -15.92 -12.55
C ALA A 318 -8.86 -17.23 -13.31
N ARG A 319 -8.96 -17.20 -14.64
CA ARG A 319 -8.61 -18.34 -15.50
C ARG A 319 -7.76 -17.89 -16.68
N PRO A 320 -6.75 -18.67 -17.09
CA PRO A 320 -5.97 -18.37 -18.28
C PRO A 320 -6.84 -18.47 -19.53
N ILE A 321 -6.63 -17.54 -20.47
CA ILE A 321 -7.20 -17.64 -21.80
C ILE A 321 -6.52 -18.80 -22.54
N PRO A 322 -7.26 -19.76 -23.12
CA PRO A 322 -6.66 -20.90 -23.82
C PRO A 322 -5.70 -20.45 -24.92
N ASN A 323 -4.53 -21.09 -25.00
CA ASN A 323 -3.50 -20.84 -26.02
C ASN A 323 -2.90 -19.40 -26.02
N HIS A 324 -3.12 -18.61 -24.96
CA HIS A 324 -2.50 -17.28 -24.82
C HIS A 324 -1.37 -17.32 -23.77
N PRO A 325 -0.23 -16.64 -23.97
CA PRO A 325 0.90 -16.70 -23.04
C PRO A 325 0.61 -16.11 -21.64
N THR A 326 -0.11 -14.99 -21.57
CA THR A 326 -0.26 -14.21 -20.32
C THR A 326 -1.68 -13.78 -19.97
N MET A 327 -2.65 -13.89 -20.87
CA MET A 327 -3.95 -13.25 -20.70
C MET A 327 -4.84 -14.10 -19.81
N VAL A 328 -5.58 -13.43 -18.94
CA VAL A 328 -6.51 -14.06 -17.99
C VAL A 328 -7.84 -13.34 -18.00
N VAL A 329 -8.91 -14.07 -17.72
CA VAL A 329 -10.24 -13.51 -17.41
C VAL A 329 -10.50 -13.68 -15.92
N ALA A 330 -11.08 -12.68 -15.26
CA ALA A 330 -11.38 -12.75 -13.84
C ALA A 330 -12.61 -11.92 -13.46
N VAL A 331 -13.11 -12.14 -12.24
CA VAL A 331 -14.17 -11.34 -11.62
C VAL A 331 -13.55 -10.34 -10.67
N ILE A 332 -13.84 -9.06 -10.87
CA ILE A 332 -13.44 -7.98 -9.97
C ILE A 332 -14.52 -7.71 -8.96
N SER A 333 -14.15 -7.63 -7.67
CA SER A 333 -15.06 -7.32 -6.56
C SER A 333 -14.49 -6.26 -5.61
N GLY A 334 -15.34 -5.75 -4.71
CA GLY A 334 -14.93 -4.85 -3.63
C GLY A 334 -14.28 -5.59 -2.46
N HIS A 335 -13.89 -4.90 -1.40
CA HIS A 335 -13.54 -5.55 -0.14
C HIS A 335 -14.80 -5.83 0.68
N HIS A 336 -15.60 -4.80 0.94
CA HIS A 336 -16.98 -4.97 1.40
C HIS A 336 -17.98 -4.95 0.23
N GLY A 337 -19.24 -5.23 0.55
CA GLY A 337 -20.35 -5.18 -0.40
C GLY A 337 -20.81 -6.57 -0.80
N VAL A 338 -20.75 -6.87 -2.09
CA VAL A 338 -21.22 -8.16 -2.62
C VAL A 338 -20.16 -9.26 -2.47
N PRO A 339 -20.55 -10.49 -2.08
CA PRO A 339 -19.62 -11.59 -1.86
C PRO A 339 -19.20 -12.24 -3.18
N ARG A 340 -17.90 -12.19 -3.50
CA ARG A 340 -17.18 -12.82 -4.64
C ARG A 340 -17.64 -12.49 -6.06
N MET A 341 -18.86 -12.02 -6.21
CA MET A 341 -19.45 -11.58 -7.47
C MET A 341 -19.04 -10.15 -7.82
N GLY A 342 -19.08 -9.82 -9.11
CA GLY A 342 -18.79 -8.46 -9.55
C GLY A 342 -18.70 -8.31 -11.06
N GLU A 343 -17.75 -7.51 -11.53
CA GLU A 343 -17.55 -7.20 -12.95
C GLU A 343 -16.63 -8.23 -13.62
N LEU A 344 -16.87 -8.54 -14.90
CA LEU A 344 -16.04 -9.47 -15.68
C LEU A 344 -14.99 -8.69 -16.49
N LEU A 345 -13.70 -8.99 -16.27
CA LEU A 345 -12.61 -8.29 -16.93
C LEU A 345 -11.58 -9.26 -17.51
N LEU A 346 -10.99 -8.87 -18.63
CA LEU A 346 -9.80 -9.48 -19.22
C LEU A 346 -8.58 -8.64 -18.88
N PHE A 347 -7.51 -9.31 -18.47
CA PHE A 347 -6.22 -8.73 -18.15
C PHE A 347 -5.12 -9.38 -18.98
N ASP A 348 -4.16 -8.57 -19.42
CA ASP A 348 -2.91 -9.02 -20.02
C ASP A 348 -1.73 -8.36 -19.28
N PRO A 349 -1.09 -9.08 -18.34
CA PRO A 349 0.10 -8.65 -17.63
C PRO A 349 1.27 -8.23 -18.54
N ALA A 350 1.28 -8.65 -19.81
CA ALA A 350 2.28 -8.20 -20.78
C ALA A 350 2.10 -6.73 -21.19
N LYS A 351 0.88 -6.17 -21.07
CA LYS A 351 0.58 -4.76 -21.35
C LYS A 351 0.84 -3.84 -20.14
N GLY A 352 0.70 -4.38 -18.93
CA GLY A 352 0.94 -3.68 -17.69
C GLY A 352 0.44 -4.51 -16.50
N ARG A 353 0.95 -4.25 -15.30
CA ARG A 353 0.62 -5.03 -14.09
C ARG A 353 0.09 -4.21 -12.94
N HIS A 354 0.05 -2.89 -13.10
CA HIS A 354 -0.36 -1.96 -12.05
C HIS A 354 -1.62 -1.23 -12.47
N GLU A 355 -2.53 -1.04 -11.53
CA GLU A 355 -3.82 -0.38 -11.71
C GLU A 355 -4.58 -0.97 -12.91
N ASN A 356 -5.04 -0.12 -13.82
CA ASN A 356 -5.73 -0.49 -15.04
C ASN A 356 -4.80 -0.78 -16.24
N LYS A 357 -3.47 -0.70 -16.09
CA LYS A 357 -2.54 -0.70 -17.25
C LYS A 357 -2.55 -2.00 -18.07
N GLY A 358 -2.91 -3.13 -17.47
CA GLY A 358 -3.06 -4.40 -18.20
C GLY A 358 -4.51 -4.77 -18.51
N VAL A 359 -5.49 -3.90 -18.27
CA VAL A 359 -6.87 -4.17 -18.63
C VAL A 359 -7.01 -4.21 -20.15
N VAL A 360 -7.57 -5.30 -20.66
CA VAL A 360 -7.86 -5.48 -22.09
C VAL A 360 -9.30 -5.10 -22.39
N GLN A 361 -10.25 -5.60 -21.60
CA GLN A 361 -11.67 -5.40 -21.83
C GLN A 361 -12.45 -5.62 -20.53
N ARG A 362 -13.37 -4.70 -20.19
CA ARG A 362 -14.46 -4.96 -19.24
C ARG A 362 -15.70 -5.40 -20.00
N ILE A 363 -16.38 -6.44 -19.51
CA ILE A 363 -17.58 -6.98 -20.13
C ILE A 363 -18.79 -6.77 -19.21
N PRO A 364 -19.86 -6.09 -19.65
CA PRO A 364 -19.95 -5.30 -20.88
C PRO A 364 -19.11 -4.00 -20.80
N GLY A 365 -18.76 -3.47 -21.96
CA GLY A 365 -17.91 -2.28 -22.08
C GLY A 365 -17.09 -2.20 -23.35
N HIS A 366 -17.48 -2.88 -24.44
CA HIS A 366 -16.72 -2.91 -25.70
C HIS A 366 -16.23 -1.52 -26.12
N GLY A 367 -14.92 -1.39 -26.34
CA GLY A 367 -14.29 -0.13 -26.76
C GLY A 367 -14.22 0.98 -25.71
N LYS A 368 -14.63 0.72 -24.46
CA LYS A 368 -14.53 1.69 -23.36
C LYS A 368 -13.29 1.41 -22.50
N ASN A 369 -12.63 2.48 -22.09
CA ASN A 369 -11.57 2.42 -21.09
C ASN A 369 -12.15 2.10 -19.69
N VAL A 370 -11.29 1.55 -18.83
CA VAL A 370 -11.60 1.33 -17.42
C VAL A 370 -10.69 2.23 -16.60
N ASP A 371 -11.26 3.21 -15.92
CA ASP A 371 -10.52 4.11 -15.04
C ASP A 371 -10.39 3.48 -13.65
N PRO A 372 -9.21 3.57 -13.00
CA PRO A 372 -9.03 3.05 -11.66
C PRO A 372 -9.78 3.94 -10.66
N VAL A 373 -10.47 3.31 -9.70
CA VAL A 373 -11.24 4.00 -8.65
C VAL A 373 -10.88 3.40 -7.30
N ILE A 374 -10.60 4.27 -6.33
CA ILE A 374 -10.40 3.88 -4.93
C ILE A 374 -11.78 3.82 -4.26
N ALA A 375 -12.29 2.61 -4.05
CA ALA A 375 -13.58 2.42 -3.40
C ALA A 375 -13.66 1.08 -2.67
N ASP A 376 -14.01 1.09 -1.38
CA ASP A 376 -14.20 -0.14 -0.60
C ASP A 376 -15.28 -1.07 -1.20
N THR A 377 -16.45 -0.52 -1.54
CA THR A 377 -17.59 -1.26 -2.13
C THR A 377 -17.61 -1.17 -3.66
N LEU A 378 -16.43 -1.30 -4.29
CA LEU A 378 -16.13 -1.01 -5.71
C LEU A 378 -17.25 -1.39 -6.70
N VAL A 379 -17.78 -2.61 -6.60
CA VAL A 379 -18.74 -3.16 -7.57
C VAL A 379 -20.16 -3.28 -7.03
N GLN A 380 -20.48 -2.69 -5.88
CA GLN A 380 -21.78 -2.85 -5.22
C GLN A 380 -22.94 -2.51 -6.17
N ASN A 381 -22.82 -1.40 -6.90
CA ASN A 381 -23.86 -0.85 -7.75
C ASN A 381 -23.72 -1.19 -9.25
N SER A 382 -22.68 -1.96 -9.64
CA SER A 382 -22.50 -2.35 -11.04
C SER A 382 -23.43 -3.49 -11.44
N TRP A 383 -23.90 -3.49 -12.68
CA TRP A 383 -24.70 -4.58 -13.26
C TRP A 383 -24.30 -4.77 -14.72
N PRO A 384 -24.32 -5.99 -15.25
CA PRO A 384 -24.63 -7.27 -14.59
C PRO A 384 -23.56 -7.73 -13.57
N LYS A 385 -23.89 -8.73 -12.75
CA LYS A 385 -22.97 -9.40 -11.81
C LYS A 385 -22.54 -10.76 -12.39
N PHE A 386 -21.25 -11.06 -12.31
CA PHE A 386 -20.65 -12.29 -12.84
C PHE A 386 -19.98 -13.12 -11.76
N LEU A 387 -19.93 -14.43 -12.01
CA LEU A 387 -19.21 -15.46 -11.26
C LEU A 387 -18.70 -16.53 -12.22
N HIS A 388 -17.65 -17.24 -11.80
CA HIS A 388 -17.13 -18.47 -12.41
C HIS A 388 -16.94 -18.40 -13.95
N PRO A 389 -16.13 -17.46 -14.47
CA PRO A 389 -15.87 -17.41 -15.90
C PRO A 389 -15.09 -18.64 -16.37
N TYR A 390 -15.54 -19.24 -17.47
CA TYR A 390 -14.84 -20.28 -18.22
C TYR A 390 -14.53 -19.77 -19.63
N PRO A 391 -13.27 -19.47 -19.96
CA PRO A 391 -12.90 -18.97 -21.27
C PRO A 391 -12.95 -20.07 -22.33
N LEU A 392 -13.64 -19.80 -23.44
CA LEU A 392 -13.58 -20.63 -24.66
C LEU A 392 -12.53 -20.11 -25.65
N SER A 393 -12.24 -18.81 -25.61
CA SER A 393 -11.20 -18.08 -26.35
C SER A 393 -10.93 -16.73 -25.65
N GLU A 394 -10.12 -15.84 -26.24
CA GLU A 394 -9.97 -14.46 -25.75
C GLU A 394 -11.22 -13.59 -25.97
N LYS A 395 -12.27 -14.11 -26.64
CA LYS A 395 -13.46 -13.34 -27.00
C LYS A 395 -14.77 -13.86 -26.45
N TYR A 396 -14.85 -15.15 -26.12
CA TYR A 396 -16.09 -15.85 -25.76
C TYR A 396 -15.93 -16.64 -24.45
N PHE A 397 -16.90 -16.48 -23.54
CA PHE A 397 -16.83 -17.01 -22.17
C PHE A 397 -18.18 -17.62 -21.77
N LEU A 398 -18.15 -18.76 -21.09
CA LEU A 398 -19.29 -19.21 -20.29
C LEU A 398 -19.18 -18.59 -18.91
N VAL A 399 -20.28 -18.09 -18.37
CA VAL A 399 -20.30 -17.44 -17.06
C VAL A 399 -21.57 -17.79 -16.31
N SER A 400 -21.49 -17.78 -14.98
CA SER A 400 -22.67 -17.57 -14.16
C SER A 400 -22.94 -16.08 -14.08
N ALA A 401 -24.16 -15.65 -14.39
CA ALA A 401 -24.50 -14.24 -14.34
C ALA A 401 -25.88 -13.98 -13.75
N GLN A 402 -25.97 -12.85 -13.07
CA GLN A 402 -27.20 -12.22 -12.66
C GLN A 402 -27.29 -10.88 -13.39
N THR A 403 -28.22 -10.77 -14.35
CA THR A 403 -28.29 -9.63 -15.28
C THR A 403 -28.84 -8.36 -14.64
N THR A 404 -29.74 -8.50 -13.67
CA THR A 404 -30.33 -7.42 -12.87
C THR A 404 -30.46 -7.89 -11.42
N GLN A 405 -30.71 -6.97 -10.49
CA GLN A 405 -30.87 -7.31 -9.07
C GLN A 405 -31.97 -8.34 -8.78
N SER A 406 -33.00 -8.42 -9.63
CA SER A 406 -34.11 -9.37 -9.51
C SER A 406 -33.95 -10.62 -10.38
N SER A 407 -32.97 -10.67 -11.28
CA SER A 407 -32.78 -11.83 -12.15
C SER A 407 -32.32 -13.05 -11.36
N PRO A 408 -32.71 -14.27 -11.73
CA PRO A 408 -32.06 -15.49 -11.23
C PRO A 408 -30.58 -15.55 -11.65
N TRP A 409 -29.80 -16.35 -10.94
CA TRP A 409 -28.45 -16.71 -11.37
C TRP A 409 -28.52 -17.82 -12.42
N GLY A 410 -28.20 -17.47 -13.66
CA GLY A 410 -28.21 -18.39 -14.80
C GLY A 410 -26.84 -18.58 -15.43
N ILE A 411 -26.74 -19.51 -16.36
CA ILE A 411 -25.57 -19.72 -17.21
C ILE A 411 -25.76 -18.95 -18.51
N TYR A 412 -24.75 -18.18 -18.90
CA TYR A 412 -24.75 -17.34 -20.09
C TYR A 412 -23.48 -17.58 -20.92
N LEU A 413 -23.63 -17.52 -22.25
CA LEU A 413 -22.51 -17.23 -23.16
C LEU A 413 -22.38 -15.71 -23.28
N VAL A 414 -21.19 -15.18 -22.97
CA VAL A 414 -20.89 -13.76 -23.09
C VAL A 414 -19.67 -13.52 -23.96
N ASP A 415 -19.61 -12.35 -24.61
CA ASP A 415 -18.47 -11.97 -25.44
C ASP A 415 -17.97 -10.55 -25.21
N ILE A 416 -16.77 -10.26 -25.73
CA ILE A 416 -16.14 -8.94 -25.64
C ILE A 416 -16.90 -7.84 -26.41
N PHE A 417 -17.91 -8.21 -27.20
CA PHE A 417 -18.70 -7.30 -28.03
C PHE A 417 -19.99 -6.85 -27.34
N ASN A 418 -20.19 -7.22 -26.07
CA ASN A 418 -21.35 -6.96 -25.21
C ASN A 418 -22.55 -7.89 -25.41
N ASN A 419 -22.43 -9.00 -26.15
CA ASN A 419 -23.51 -9.96 -26.16
C ASN A 419 -23.53 -10.75 -24.86
N MET A 420 -24.74 -10.90 -24.31
CA MET A 420 -25.06 -11.89 -23.29
C MET A 420 -26.21 -12.74 -23.82
N THR A 421 -25.99 -14.06 -23.86
CA THR A 421 -26.94 -15.05 -24.40
C THR A 421 -27.20 -16.08 -23.34
N LEU A 422 -28.45 -16.14 -22.87
CA LEU A 422 -28.89 -17.10 -21.85
C LEU A 422 -28.79 -18.53 -22.40
N ILE A 423 -28.12 -19.40 -21.66
CA ILE A 423 -28.07 -20.85 -21.92
C ILE A 423 -29.05 -21.58 -21.03
N LYS A 424 -29.10 -21.26 -19.73
CA LYS A 424 -30.05 -21.91 -18.80
C LYS A 424 -30.24 -21.06 -17.55
N GLU A 425 -31.47 -20.98 -17.07
CA GLU A 425 -31.80 -20.41 -15.75
C GLU A 425 -32.97 -21.19 -15.14
N LEU A 426 -33.08 -21.13 -13.82
CA LEU A 426 -34.18 -21.73 -13.07
C LEU A 426 -34.65 -20.74 -11.99
N PRO A 427 -35.95 -20.44 -11.86
CA PRO A 427 -36.41 -19.41 -10.92
C PRO A 427 -36.02 -19.65 -9.44
N GLU A 428 -36.00 -20.91 -8.99
CA GLU A 428 -35.73 -21.27 -7.59
C GLU A 428 -34.27 -21.65 -7.31
N TYR A 429 -33.45 -21.77 -8.35
CA TYR A 429 -32.08 -22.26 -8.26
C TYR A 429 -31.10 -21.30 -8.92
N ALA A 430 -29.95 -21.13 -8.29
CA ALA A 430 -28.78 -20.54 -8.89
C ALA A 430 -27.96 -21.62 -9.62
N LEU A 431 -27.52 -21.31 -10.84
CA LEU A 431 -26.63 -22.16 -11.62
C LEU A 431 -25.22 -21.58 -11.61
N PHE A 432 -24.25 -22.37 -11.13
CA PHE A 432 -22.87 -21.97 -10.89
C PHE A 432 -21.87 -22.85 -11.65
N GLU A 433 -20.62 -22.35 -11.77
CA GLU A 433 -19.45 -23.11 -12.26
C GLU A 433 -19.69 -23.83 -13.60
N PRO A 434 -20.06 -23.12 -14.68
CA PRO A 434 -20.26 -23.75 -15.98
C PRO A 434 -18.93 -24.24 -16.56
N MET A 435 -18.82 -25.54 -16.82
CA MET A 435 -17.62 -26.18 -17.35
C MET A 435 -17.95 -27.08 -18.54
N PRO A 436 -17.35 -26.85 -19.72
CA PRO A 436 -17.42 -27.79 -20.85
C PRO A 436 -16.98 -29.19 -20.42
N PHE A 437 -17.83 -30.20 -20.64
CA PHE A 437 -17.49 -31.58 -20.32
C PHE A 437 -16.82 -32.24 -21.53
N ARG A 438 -15.53 -31.97 -21.70
CA ARG A 438 -14.68 -32.47 -22.80
C ARG A 438 -13.23 -32.64 -22.34
N LYS A 439 -12.46 -33.45 -23.07
CA LYS A 439 -11.01 -33.53 -22.88
C LYS A 439 -10.37 -32.18 -23.19
N THR A 440 -9.39 -31.80 -22.40
CA THR A 440 -8.57 -30.59 -22.61
C THR A 440 -7.10 -30.98 -22.71
N SER A 441 -6.30 -30.12 -23.33
CA SER A 441 -4.85 -30.33 -23.35
C SER A 441 -4.30 -30.03 -21.96
N ALA A 442 -3.55 -30.98 -21.39
CA ALA A 442 -2.82 -30.74 -20.15
C ALA A 442 -1.67 -29.74 -20.42
N PRO A 443 -1.50 -28.70 -19.60
CA PRO A 443 -0.32 -27.84 -19.65
C PRO A 443 0.99 -28.63 -19.43
N PRO A 444 2.15 -28.08 -19.79
CA PRO A 444 3.43 -28.74 -19.55
C PRO A 444 3.66 -29.07 -18.06
N VAL A 445 4.27 -30.21 -17.78
CA VAL A 445 4.71 -30.56 -16.43
C VAL A 445 5.98 -29.78 -16.10
N ILE A 446 5.95 -28.98 -15.03
CA ILE A 446 7.15 -28.35 -14.47
C ILE A 446 7.74 -29.31 -13.42
N PRO A 447 9.00 -29.78 -13.59
CA PRO A 447 9.62 -30.68 -12.63
C PRO A 447 9.94 -29.94 -11.33
N SER A 448 9.75 -30.65 -10.22
CA SER A 448 10.13 -30.17 -8.89
C SER A 448 11.64 -29.93 -8.79
N ARG A 449 12.03 -28.82 -8.17
CA ARG A 449 13.41 -28.41 -7.92
C ARG A 449 13.74 -28.29 -6.43
N VAL A 450 12.76 -28.53 -5.56
CA VAL A 450 12.96 -28.46 -4.11
C VAL A 450 13.80 -29.62 -3.59
N ASN A 451 14.68 -29.32 -2.63
CA ASN A 451 15.35 -30.31 -1.80
C ASN A 451 14.69 -30.31 -0.41
N LEU A 452 13.70 -31.19 -0.22
CA LEU A 452 12.89 -31.24 1.01
C LEU A 452 13.69 -31.56 2.29
N ASN A 453 14.90 -32.11 2.16
CA ASN A 453 15.80 -32.34 3.29
C ASN A 453 16.54 -31.06 3.73
N SER A 454 16.54 -30.01 2.92
CA SER A 454 17.11 -28.71 3.28
C SER A 454 16.20 -27.97 4.27
N LYS A 455 16.83 -27.21 5.17
CA LYS A 455 16.14 -26.19 5.99
C LYS A 455 16.35 -24.77 5.48
N GLU A 456 17.14 -24.62 4.43
CA GLU A 456 17.57 -23.34 3.89
C GLU A 456 17.26 -23.23 2.40
N ALA A 457 17.16 -21.99 1.96
CA ALA A 457 17.16 -21.56 0.57
C ALA A 457 18.26 -20.52 0.36
N THR A 458 18.61 -20.27 -0.90
CA THR A 458 19.55 -19.21 -1.28
C THR A 458 18.78 -18.07 -1.94
N VAL A 459 19.04 -16.84 -1.51
CA VAL A 459 18.62 -15.62 -2.20
C VAL A 459 19.79 -15.09 -3.01
N TYR A 460 19.52 -14.73 -4.27
CA TYR A 460 20.45 -14.10 -5.17
C TYR A 460 19.84 -12.81 -5.73
N MET A 461 20.55 -11.71 -5.57
CA MET A 461 20.14 -10.39 -6.05
C MET A 461 21.24 -9.87 -6.98
N ALA A 462 20.87 -9.62 -8.24
CA ALA A 462 21.84 -9.24 -9.26
C ALA A 462 22.40 -7.82 -9.01
N ASP A 463 21.54 -6.80 -8.97
CA ASP A 463 21.93 -5.44 -8.61
C ASP A 463 20.78 -4.76 -7.85
N ILE A 464 20.97 -4.52 -6.56
CA ILE A 464 19.96 -3.90 -5.70
C ILE A 464 19.50 -2.52 -6.21
N TYR A 465 20.36 -1.81 -6.96
CA TYR A 465 20.06 -0.48 -7.51
C TYR A 465 19.21 -0.52 -8.79
N ASN A 466 18.85 -1.71 -9.28
CA ASN A 466 17.98 -1.84 -10.44
C ASN A 466 16.51 -1.97 -10.02
N GLY A 467 15.73 -0.91 -10.20
CA GLY A 467 14.31 -0.88 -9.87
C GLY A 467 13.91 0.36 -9.07
N GLN A 468 12.60 0.57 -8.94
CA GLN A 468 12.03 1.75 -8.29
C GLN A 468 12.30 1.80 -6.77
N GLY A 469 12.62 0.66 -6.14
CA GLY A 469 12.82 0.58 -4.70
C GLY A 469 14.03 1.37 -4.19
N LEU A 470 15.02 1.63 -5.03
CA LEU A 470 16.23 2.42 -4.72
C LEU A 470 16.54 3.48 -5.78
N GLU A 471 15.55 3.89 -6.57
CA GLU A 471 15.73 4.89 -7.61
C GLU A 471 16.27 6.22 -7.04
N GLY A 472 17.32 6.76 -7.66
CA GLY A 472 17.98 7.98 -7.20
C GLY A 472 18.94 7.81 -6.01
N ILE A 473 19.01 6.64 -5.36
CA ILE A 473 19.99 6.40 -4.31
C ILE A 473 21.39 6.17 -4.92
N PRO A 474 22.43 6.91 -4.49
CA PRO A 474 23.76 6.72 -5.03
C PRO A 474 24.29 5.31 -4.81
N ARG A 475 24.97 4.79 -5.82
CA ARG A 475 25.59 3.47 -5.77
C ARG A 475 26.66 3.40 -4.69
N GLY A 476 26.68 2.30 -3.95
CA GLY A 476 27.57 2.11 -2.81
C GLY A 476 27.05 2.68 -1.50
N THR A 477 25.91 3.36 -1.47
CA THR A 477 25.24 3.78 -0.22
C THR A 477 24.81 2.57 0.61
N VAL A 478 24.27 1.53 -0.02
CA VAL A 478 23.82 0.31 0.66
C VAL A 478 25.03 -0.52 1.07
N LYS A 479 25.13 -0.89 2.35
CA LYS A 479 26.21 -1.71 2.91
C LYS A 479 25.75 -3.13 3.26
N ALA A 480 24.51 -3.26 3.68
CA ALA A 480 23.93 -4.53 4.07
C ALA A 480 22.42 -4.54 3.78
N LEU A 481 21.84 -5.74 3.78
CA LEU A 481 20.40 -5.94 3.89
C LEU A 481 20.09 -6.42 5.30
N ARG A 482 19.14 -5.77 6.00
CA ARG A 482 18.50 -6.37 7.17
C ARG A 482 17.53 -7.44 6.68
N VAL A 483 17.58 -8.62 7.28
CA VAL A 483 16.63 -9.71 7.02
C VAL A 483 15.74 -9.85 8.25
N PHE A 484 14.42 -9.81 8.05
CA PHE A 484 13.44 -9.98 9.12
C PHE A 484 12.24 -10.80 8.66
N GLU A 485 11.52 -11.37 9.62
CA GLU A 485 10.37 -12.25 9.40
C GLU A 485 9.13 -11.62 10.07
N PRO A 486 8.08 -11.33 9.29
CA PRO A 486 6.76 -11.07 9.85
C PRO A 486 6.19 -12.34 10.48
N HIS A 487 5.79 -12.26 11.76
CA HIS A 487 5.18 -13.35 12.51
C HIS A 487 3.68 -13.11 12.70
N TYR A 488 2.89 -13.89 11.98
CA TYR A 488 1.47 -13.64 11.78
C TYR A 488 0.57 -14.10 12.92
N THR A 489 -0.57 -13.41 13.04
CA THR A 489 -1.54 -13.57 14.13
C THR A 489 -2.12 -14.98 14.24
N TYR A 490 -2.51 -15.37 15.44
CA TYR A 490 -3.23 -16.61 15.72
C TYR A 490 -4.76 -16.46 15.54
N PRO A 491 -5.51 -17.55 15.39
CA PRO A 491 -6.96 -17.49 15.33
C PRO A 491 -7.50 -16.93 16.65
N ARG A 492 -8.59 -16.15 16.56
CA ARG A 492 -9.20 -15.37 17.66
C ARG A 492 -8.28 -14.27 18.20
N MET A 493 -7.31 -13.83 17.40
CA MET A 493 -6.35 -12.80 17.74
C MET A 493 -6.06 -11.85 16.59
N GLY A 494 -5.63 -10.63 16.90
CA GLY A 494 -5.27 -9.60 15.92
C GLY A 494 -6.07 -8.31 16.06
N GLY A 495 -5.56 -7.28 15.39
CA GLY A 495 -6.13 -5.95 15.38
C GLY A 495 -5.08 -4.91 15.03
N HIS A 496 -5.53 -3.79 14.45
CA HIS A 496 -4.70 -2.64 14.04
C HIS A 496 -3.91 -1.93 15.17
N ILE A 497 -4.16 -2.27 16.43
CA ILE A 497 -3.53 -1.66 17.61
C ILE A 497 -3.22 -2.79 18.61
N ASP A 498 -2.75 -3.93 18.11
CA ASP A 498 -2.31 -5.05 18.96
C ASP A 498 -0.77 -5.04 19.12
N ILE A 499 0.01 -4.90 18.04
CA ILE A 499 1.49 -4.95 18.12
C ILE A 499 2.12 -3.57 18.35
N GLY A 500 1.59 -2.54 17.69
CA GLY A 500 2.00 -1.16 17.86
C GLY A 500 0.83 -0.22 17.60
N ILE A 501 0.79 0.91 18.27
CA ILE A 501 -0.22 1.95 18.06
C ILE A 501 -0.02 2.56 16.67
N ASP A 502 -0.98 2.44 15.73
CA ASP A 502 -0.85 2.83 14.30
C ASP A 502 0.43 2.30 13.63
N GLY A 503 1.00 1.22 14.18
CA GLY A 503 2.27 0.61 13.76
C GLY A 503 2.05 -0.63 12.91
N PRO A 504 2.90 -1.66 13.04
CA PRO A 504 2.77 -2.83 12.21
C PRO A 504 1.55 -3.66 12.59
N TRP A 505 0.98 -4.34 11.59
CA TRP A 505 -0.05 -5.34 11.79
C TRP A 505 0.50 -6.61 12.46
N ASP A 506 1.78 -6.88 12.26
CA ASP A 506 2.45 -8.13 12.59
C ASP A 506 3.67 -7.90 13.49
N VAL A 507 4.05 -8.93 14.23
CA VAL A 507 5.32 -8.94 14.97
C VAL A 507 6.46 -9.04 13.95
N HIS A 508 7.48 -8.21 14.06
CA HIS A 508 8.68 -8.30 13.23
C HIS A 508 9.83 -8.98 13.98
N ARG A 509 10.26 -10.15 13.49
CA ARG A 509 11.40 -10.92 14.01
C ARG A 509 12.67 -10.59 13.24
N VAL A 510 13.64 -9.97 13.91
CA VAL A 510 14.92 -9.61 13.29
C VAL A 510 15.81 -10.85 13.25
N HIS A 511 16.22 -11.28 12.05
CA HIS A 511 17.18 -12.37 11.89
C HIS A 511 18.61 -11.86 11.93
N GLY A 512 18.88 -10.71 11.30
CA GLY A 512 20.21 -10.14 11.24
C GLY A 512 20.46 -9.36 9.97
N THR A 513 21.72 -9.30 9.55
CA THR A 513 22.15 -8.62 8.33
C THR A 513 22.98 -9.51 7.42
N VAL A 514 22.95 -9.21 6.12
CA VAL A 514 23.78 -9.85 5.09
C VAL A 514 24.47 -8.77 4.25
N PRO A 515 25.72 -9.00 3.80
CA PRO A 515 26.48 -7.96 3.10
C PRO A 515 25.97 -7.72 1.67
N VAL A 516 26.05 -6.47 1.22
CA VAL A 516 25.89 -6.08 -0.19
C VAL A 516 27.28 -5.76 -0.75
N ASN A 517 27.61 -6.31 -1.92
CA ASN A 517 28.88 -6.02 -2.56
C ASN A 517 28.89 -4.57 -3.10
N ASP A 518 30.08 -4.01 -3.30
CA ASP A 518 30.28 -2.70 -3.96
C ASP A 518 29.68 -2.64 -5.38
N ASP A 519 29.54 -3.79 -6.02
CA ASP A 519 28.86 -3.94 -7.30
C ASP A 519 27.33 -4.04 -7.19
N GLY A 520 26.73 -3.74 -6.03
CA GLY A 520 25.29 -3.76 -5.79
C GLY A 520 24.68 -5.17 -5.65
N SER A 521 25.47 -6.22 -5.90
CA SER A 521 24.99 -7.60 -5.86
C SER A 521 25.01 -8.19 -4.45
N ALA A 522 24.08 -9.08 -4.15
CA ALA A 522 24.03 -9.81 -2.88
C ALA A 522 23.68 -11.29 -3.11
N SER A 523 24.25 -12.18 -2.30
CA SER A 523 23.83 -13.58 -2.25
C SER A 523 24.01 -14.13 -0.83
N PHE A 524 22.95 -14.75 -0.31
CA PHE A 524 22.88 -15.19 1.08
C PHE A 524 21.91 -16.34 1.28
N THR A 525 22.10 -17.12 2.35
CA THR A 525 21.17 -18.17 2.74
C THR A 525 20.11 -17.65 3.71
N VAL A 526 18.90 -18.21 3.62
CA VAL A 526 17.75 -17.87 4.45
C VAL A 526 17.02 -19.14 4.89
N PRO A 527 16.27 -19.13 6.00
CA PRO A 527 15.40 -20.26 6.35
C PRO A 527 14.34 -20.46 5.26
N ALA A 528 14.18 -21.71 4.82
CA ALA A 528 13.12 -22.07 3.89
C ALA A 528 11.75 -22.05 4.58
N ASN A 529 10.65 -22.03 3.81
CA ASN A 529 9.28 -22.09 4.32
C ASN A 529 8.98 -21.00 5.37
N THR A 530 9.62 -19.85 5.22
CA THR A 530 9.56 -18.74 6.16
C THR A 530 9.26 -17.46 5.38
N PRO A 531 8.21 -16.69 5.74
CA PRO A 531 7.95 -15.39 5.15
C PRO A 531 9.03 -14.41 5.60
N LEU A 532 9.76 -13.82 4.65
CA LEU A 532 10.89 -12.93 4.91
C LEU A 532 10.75 -11.63 4.14
N ALA A 533 11.28 -10.57 4.74
CA ALA A 533 11.38 -9.25 4.16
C ALA A 533 12.80 -8.70 4.35
N VAL A 534 13.18 -7.74 3.51
CA VAL A 534 14.52 -7.14 3.51
C VAL A 534 14.48 -5.62 3.53
N GLN A 535 15.46 -5.00 4.18
CA GLN A 535 15.67 -3.56 4.17
C GLN A 535 17.11 -3.23 3.75
N PRO A 536 17.34 -2.46 2.66
CA PRO A 536 18.66 -1.94 2.34
C PRO A 536 19.12 -0.92 3.37
N LEU A 537 20.26 -1.17 4.00
CA LEU A 537 20.82 -0.34 5.06
C LEU A 537 21.98 0.51 4.55
N ASP A 538 22.02 1.77 4.99
CA ASP A 538 23.17 2.65 4.81
C ASP A 538 24.34 2.31 5.76
N THR A 539 25.37 3.15 5.80
CA THR A 539 26.54 2.97 6.68
C THR A 539 26.22 3.09 8.18
N GLU A 540 25.09 3.71 8.53
CA GLU A 540 24.64 3.90 9.91
C GLU A 540 23.62 2.84 10.33
N GLY A 541 23.33 1.85 9.47
CA GLY A 541 22.36 0.79 9.75
C GLY A 541 20.90 1.20 9.53
N LYS A 542 20.64 2.31 8.82
CA LYS A 542 19.29 2.86 8.61
C LYS A 542 18.68 2.37 7.31
N ALA A 543 17.42 1.97 7.37
CA ALA A 543 16.69 1.53 6.19
C ALA A 543 16.49 2.68 5.18
N LEU A 544 17.02 2.50 3.98
CA LEU A 544 16.82 3.38 2.83
C LEU A 544 15.48 3.12 2.13
N GLN A 545 14.93 1.92 2.30
CA GLN A 545 13.62 1.51 1.80
C GLN A 545 13.05 0.45 2.73
N ILE A 546 11.73 0.42 2.87
CA ILE A 546 11.02 -0.57 3.69
C ILE A 546 10.23 -1.48 2.74
N MET A 547 10.54 -2.78 2.75
CA MET A 547 9.72 -3.77 2.06
C MET A 547 8.43 -4.00 2.85
N ARG A 548 7.31 -3.51 2.33
CA ARG A 548 5.96 -3.64 2.92
C ARG A 548 5.20 -4.81 2.26
N SER A 549 5.86 -5.97 2.27
CA SER A 549 5.50 -7.24 1.62
C SER A 549 6.48 -8.32 2.15
N TRP A 550 6.34 -9.57 1.72
CA TRP A 550 7.27 -10.65 2.02
C TRP A 550 7.45 -11.60 0.84
N PHE A 551 8.61 -12.27 0.80
CA PHE A 551 8.87 -13.42 -0.05
C PHE A 551 9.01 -14.68 0.80
N THR A 552 8.74 -15.84 0.19
CA THR A 552 8.96 -17.15 0.82
C THR A 552 9.73 -18.02 -0.15
N ALA A 553 10.91 -18.49 0.27
CA ALA A 553 11.70 -19.43 -0.51
C ALA A 553 11.48 -20.88 -0.03
N MET A 554 11.36 -21.81 -0.96
CA MET A 554 11.18 -23.24 -0.69
C MET A 554 12.51 -23.94 -0.36
N PRO A 555 12.48 -25.13 0.27
CA PRO A 555 13.70 -25.87 0.62
C PRO A 555 14.63 -26.12 -0.57
N GLY A 556 15.87 -25.62 -0.48
CA GLY A 556 16.89 -25.75 -1.53
C GLY A 556 16.68 -24.87 -2.76
N GLU A 557 15.69 -23.98 -2.75
CA GLU A 557 15.45 -23.03 -3.83
C GLU A 557 16.60 -22.02 -3.94
N VAL A 558 16.91 -21.62 -5.17
CA VAL A 558 17.68 -20.40 -5.45
C VAL A 558 16.69 -19.34 -5.95
N LEU A 559 16.22 -18.49 -5.03
CA LEU A 559 15.33 -17.38 -5.33
C LEU A 559 16.18 -16.24 -5.89
N SER A 560 15.83 -15.75 -7.09
CA SER A 560 16.60 -14.71 -7.79
C SER A 560 15.74 -13.50 -8.11
N CYS A 561 16.27 -12.30 -7.86
CA CYS A 561 15.72 -11.04 -8.36
C CYS A 561 16.79 -10.24 -9.12
N VAL A 562 16.33 -9.37 -10.02
CA VAL A 562 17.20 -8.47 -10.77
C VAL A 562 17.60 -7.27 -9.92
N GLY A 563 16.69 -6.76 -9.10
CA GLY A 563 16.99 -5.69 -8.14
C GLY A 563 15.84 -5.43 -7.16
N CYS A 564 15.69 -4.19 -6.69
CA CYS A 564 14.66 -3.85 -5.71
C CYS A 564 13.38 -3.32 -6.39
N HIS A 565 12.32 -4.12 -6.37
CA HIS A 565 11.03 -3.80 -7.03
C HIS A 565 11.18 -3.55 -8.54
N GLU A 566 11.98 -4.35 -9.23
CA GLU A 566 12.02 -4.36 -10.69
C GLU A 566 10.68 -4.79 -11.28
N LYS A 567 10.48 -4.55 -12.57
CA LYS A 567 9.37 -5.17 -13.30
C LYS A 567 9.69 -6.65 -13.53
N GLN A 568 8.74 -7.56 -13.39
CA GLN A 568 8.97 -9.00 -13.59
C GLN A 568 9.65 -9.36 -14.93
N ASN A 569 9.38 -8.61 -16.00
CA ASN A 569 9.96 -8.85 -17.33
C ASN A 569 11.32 -8.14 -17.52
N THR A 570 11.91 -7.59 -16.46
CA THR A 570 13.23 -6.97 -16.51
C THR A 570 14.27 -8.06 -16.76
N THR A 571 15.07 -7.89 -17.79
CA THR A 571 16.18 -8.80 -18.05
C THR A 571 17.35 -8.43 -17.13
N ALA A 572 17.95 -9.44 -16.49
CA ALA A 572 19.17 -9.24 -15.72
C ALA A 572 20.28 -8.65 -16.61
N SER A 573 21.14 -7.80 -16.03
CA SER A 573 22.30 -7.28 -16.75
C SER A 573 23.22 -8.43 -17.17
N SER A 574 23.84 -8.33 -18.35
CA SER A 574 24.88 -9.27 -18.81
C SER A 574 26.22 -9.11 -18.08
N ARG A 575 26.32 -8.19 -17.11
CA ARG A 575 27.52 -7.98 -16.29
C ARG A 575 27.77 -9.20 -15.39
N SER A 576 29.05 -9.53 -15.22
CA SER A 576 29.47 -10.50 -14.21
C SER A 576 29.40 -9.85 -12.83
N PHE A 577 28.51 -10.36 -11.97
CA PHE A 577 28.37 -9.89 -10.59
C PHE A 577 29.26 -10.69 -9.65
N LYS A 578 29.79 -10.04 -8.60
CA LYS A 578 30.62 -10.67 -7.57
C LYS A 578 29.86 -11.75 -6.82
N SER A 579 28.54 -11.58 -6.63
CA SER A 579 27.68 -12.60 -6.01
C SER A 579 27.62 -13.90 -6.82
N ALA A 580 27.82 -13.87 -8.15
CA ALA A 580 27.71 -15.07 -8.99
C ALA A 580 28.88 -16.05 -8.83
N VAL A 581 30.03 -15.60 -8.30
CA VAL A 581 31.24 -16.42 -8.11
C VAL A 581 31.60 -16.61 -6.64
N LYS A 582 30.95 -15.88 -5.73
CA LYS A 582 31.12 -16.02 -4.29
C LYS A 582 30.13 -17.03 -3.72
N ARG A 583 30.51 -17.70 -2.64
CA ARG A 583 29.56 -18.49 -1.86
C ARG A 583 28.52 -17.56 -1.21
N PRO A 584 27.24 -17.98 -1.12
CA PRO A 584 26.24 -17.23 -0.38
C PRO A 584 26.68 -16.98 1.07
N SER A 585 26.45 -15.77 1.56
CA SER A 585 26.74 -15.41 2.95
C SER A 585 25.69 -15.95 3.91
N SER A 586 26.07 -16.33 5.13
CA SER A 586 25.11 -16.58 6.20
C SER A 586 24.65 -15.27 6.84
N ILE A 587 23.48 -15.28 7.47
CA ILE A 587 22.95 -14.13 8.20
C ILE A 587 23.83 -13.87 9.43
N SER A 588 24.34 -12.64 9.54
CA SER A 588 25.02 -12.16 10.74
C SER A 588 23.98 -11.70 11.76
N GLN A 589 23.89 -12.42 12.88
CA GLN A 589 22.88 -12.23 13.92
C GLN A 589 22.88 -10.81 14.52
N TRP A 590 21.69 -10.32 14.88
CA TRP A 590 21.47 -9.01 15.50
C TRP A 590 21.43 -9.13 17.03
N HIS A 591 22.56 -8.84 17.69
CA HIS A 591 22.74 -8.89 19.15
C HIS A 591 22.24 -10.20 19.81
N GLY A 592 22.38 -11.33 19.10
CA GLY A 592 21.91 -12.64 19.55
C GLY A 592 20.97 -13.32 18.54
N PRO A 593 20.34 -14.44 18.93
CA PRO A 593 19.52 -15.22 18.01
C PRO A 593 18.25 -14.47 17.56
N ALA A 594 17.69 -14.92 16.44
CA ALA A 594 16.54 -14.30 15.81
C ALA A 594 15.31 -14.26 16.73
N ARG A 595 14.71 -13.09 16.91
CA ARG A 595 13.63 -12.84 17.87
C ARG A 595 12.77 -11.64 17.45
N GLY A 596 11.55 -11.58 17.96
CA GLY A 596 10.69 -10.43 17.72
C GLY A 596 11.14 -9.18 18.46
N PHE A 597 11.08 -8.05 17.76
CA PHE A 597 11.51 -6.75 18.26
C PHE A 597 10.50 -6.23 19.30
N SER A 598 10.93 -6.10 20.56
CA SER A 598 10.08 -5.66 21.67
C SER A 598 10.63 -4.35 22.23
N PHE A 599 9.76 -3.35 22.37
CA PHE A 599 10.14 -2.06 22.95
C PHE A 599 10.74 -2.25 24.35
N LYS A 600 10.07 -3.04 25.19
CA LYS A 600 10.51 -3.34 26.55
C LYS A 600 11.90 -3.98 26.63
N ARG A 601 12.26 -4.82 25.66
CA ARG A 601 13.56 -5.53 25.67
C ARG A 601 14.66 -4.76 24.95
N GLU A 602 14.34 -4.06 23.88
CA GLU A 602 15.34 -3.50 22.96
C GLU A 602 15.48 -1.96 23.10
N VAL A 603 14.41 -1.25 23.50
CA VAL A 603 14.39 0.23 23.58
C VAL A 603 14.38 0.73 25.02
N GLN A 604 13.59 0.14 25.91
CA GLN A 604 13.53 0.57 27.31
C GLN A 604 14.92 0.56 27.99
N PRO A 605 15.81 -0.42 27.79
CA PRO A 605 17.16 -0.37 28.38
C PRO A 605 18.00 0.82 27.89
N VAL A 606 17.77 1.28 26.64
CA VAL A 606 18.40 2.49 26.12
C VAL A 606 17.86 3.72 26.84
N LEU A 607 16.54 3.77 27.07
CA LEU A 607 15.92 4.86 27.83
C LEU A 607 16.39 4.87 29.29
N ASP A 608 16.47 3.71 29.95
CA ASP A 608 16.94 3.59 31.32
C ASP A 608 18.39 4.12 31.46
N LYS A 609 19.25 3.77 30.50
CA LYS A 609 20.65 4.21 30.47
C LYS A 609 20.80 5.69 30.21
N TYR A 610 20.04 6.28 29.29
CA TYR A 610 20.36 7.62 28.75
C TYR A 610 19.30 8.69 28.98
N CYS A 611 18.05 8.31 29.28
CA CYS A 611 16.91 9.22 29.25
C CYS A 611 16.18 9.31 30.60
N VAL A 612 15.88 8.18 31.25
CA VAL A 612 15.00 8.10 32.42
C VAL A 612 15.46 8.99 33.58
N GLY A 613 16.78 9.12 33.81
CA GLY A 613 17.30 9.98 34.87
C GLY A 613 16.90 11.46 34.76
N CYS A 614 16.57 11.93 33.54
CA CYS A 614 16.07 13.28 33.27
C CYS A 614 14.59 13.31 32.81
N HIS A 615 13.97 12.13 32.64
CA HIS A 615 12.60 11.94 32.13
C HIS A 615 11.82 11.01 33.06
N ASN A 616 11.75 11.36 34.35
CA ASN A 616 11.07 10.59 35.40
C ASN A 616 9.96 11.40 36.08
N SER A 617 9.21 10.77 36.99
CA SER A 617 8.11 11.41 37.73
C SER A 617 8.54 12.24 38.95
N ASP A 618 9.83 12.27 39.29
CA ASP A 618 10.36 12.95 40.47
C ASP A 618 10.57 14.46 40.26
N LYS A 619 10.18 15.25 41.26
CA LYS A 619 10.19 16.72 41.20
C LYS A 619 11.57 17.35 41.46
N GLU A 620 12.45 16.67 42.18
CA GLU A 620 13.75 17.22 42.61
C GLU A 620 14.79 17.27 41.48
N THR A 621 14.71 16.38 40.50
CA THR A 621 15.56 16.34 39.30
C THR A 621 15.13 17.33 38.21
N MET A 622 13.88 17.80 38.25
CA MET A 622 13.21 18.54 37.17
C MET A 622 13.16 20.07 37.35
N GLY A 623 13.44 20.60 38.55
CA GLY A 623 13.28 22.02 38.88
C GLY A 623 11.81 22.51 38.83
N ASP A 624 11.55 23.73 39.29
CA ASP A 624 10.18 24.27 39.46
C ASP A 624 9.35 24.40 38.15
N ASN A 625 9.97 24.27 36.98
CA ASN A 625 9.31 24.36 35.69
C ASN A 625 9.06 22.97 35.10
N LYS A 626 7.86 22.41 35.36
CA LYS A 626 7.33 21.17 34.72
C LYS A 626 7.07 21.30 33.21
N ARG A 627 7.79 22.16 32.51
CA ARG A 627 7.51 22.54 31.13
C ARG A 627 8.80 22.63 30.33
N SER A 628 8.79 22.00 29.16
CA SER A 628 9.80 22.18 28.13
C SER A 628 9.84 23.64 27.65
N VAL A 629 10.86 24.02 26.88
CA VAL A 629 10.98 25.35 26.24
C VAL A 629 9.73 25.73 25.44
N ASP A 630 8.95 24.75 24.96
CA ASP A 630 7.67 24.93 24.26
C ASP A 630 6.42 25.01 25.16
N GLY A 631 6.60 24.98 26.49
CA GLY A 631 5.53 25.10 27.48
C GLY A 631 4.78 23.81 27.82
N ARG A 632 5.21 22.63 27.34
CA ARG A 632 4.56 21.32 27.58
C ARG A 632 5.24 20.46 28.63
N GLU A 633 4.48 19.56 29.23
CA GLU A 633 5.00 18.57 30.18
C GLU A 633 6.10 17.71 29.54
N ILE A 634 7.21 17.56 30.26
CA ILE A 634 8.33 16.69 29.87
C ILE A 634 7.83 15.24 29.87
N PRO A 635 8.05 14.45 28.80
CA PRO A 635 7.58 13.07 28.75
C PRO A 635 8.27 12.21 29.82
N ASN A 636 7.51 11.33 30.46
CA ASN A 636 8.02 10.35 31.41
C ASN A 636 8.34 9.03 30.68
N PHE A 637 9.55 8.51 30.89
CA PHE A 637 10.02 7.26 30.30
C PHE A 637 10.27 6.14 31.32
N GLU A 638 9.87 6.32 32.59
CA GLU A 638 9.93 5.26 33.59
C GLU A 638 9.12 4.02 33.16
N PRO A 639 9.67 2.81 33.33
CA PRO A 639 8.89 1.59 33.17
C PRO A 639 7.86 1.51 34.30
N ASP A 640 6.61 1.16 33.96
CA ASP A 640 5.50 0.92 34.89
C ASP A 640 4.85 2.14 35.59
N ARG A 641 4.09 2.95 34.84
CA ARG A 641 2.84 3.56 35.33
C ARG A 641 1.83 3.70 34.20
N MET A 642 0.92 2.74 34.07
CA MET A 642 -0.34 2.96 33.35
C MET A 642 -1.54 2.85 34.28
N ASP A 643 -1.45 3.50 35.44
CA ASP A 643 -2.62 3.85 36.23
C ASP A 643 -3.29 5.05 35.56
N GLU A 644 -4.28 4.76 34.71
CA GLU A 644 -5.30 5.70 34.23
C GLU A 644 -4.85 6.97 33.45
N VAL A 645 -3.84 6.90 32.59
CA VAL A 645 -3.76 7.89 31.50
C VAL A 645 -4.68 7.44 30.37
N ALA A 646 -5.95 7.84 30.46
CA ALA A 646 -6.86 7.76 29.34
C ALA A 646 -6.31 8.63 28.19
N LEU A 647 -5.78 8.00 27.14
CA LEU A 647 -5.54 8.65 25.86
C LEU A 647 -6.89 9.19 25.33
N GLY A 648 -7.16 10.46 25.64
CA GLY A 648 -8.33 11.21 25.21
C GLY A 648 -9.52 11.13 26.18
N LYS A 649 -10.08 12.31 26.52
CA LYS A 649 -11.46 12.37 27.02
C LYS A 649 -12.37 11.75 25.96
N PRO A 650 -13.35 10.90 26.34
CA PRO A 650 -14.29 10.34 25.37
C PRO A 650 -14.95 11.47 24.57
N ASN A 651 -14.98 11.33 23.24
CA ASN A 651 -15.71 12.23 22.37
C ASN A 651 -17.18 12.28 22.85
N PRO A 652 -17.68 13.42 23.34
CA PRO A 652 -19.04 13.51 23.89
C PRO A 652 -20.12 13.23 22.85
N ASN A 653 -19.79 13.31 21.56
CA ASN A 653 -20.69 13.00 20.43
C ASN A 653 -20.61 11.54 19.96
N ALA A 654 -19.73 10.71 20.52
CA ALA A 654 -19.68 9.29 20.21
C ALA A 654 -20.86 8.57 20.86
N LYS A 655 -21.81 8.08 20.05
CA LYS A 655 -23.04 7.40 20.48
C LYS A 655 -22.83 6.05 21.22
N LYS A 656 -21.60 5.71 21.62
CA LYS A 656 -21.25 4.55 22.46
C LYS A 656 -20.12 4.93 23.41
N LYS A 657 -20.25 4.60 24.69
CA LYS A 657 -19.14 4.63 25.68
C LYS A 657 -18.01 3.73 25.17
N THR A 658 -16.98 4.30 24.55
CA THR A 658 -15.81 3.55 24.10
C THR A 658 -14.97 3.16 25.31
N ARG A 659 -14.65 1.87 25.47
CA ARG A 659 -13.68 1.34 26.43
C ARG A 659 -12.32 2.09 26.26
N PRO A 660 -11.44 2.14 27.29
CA PRO A 660 -10.09 2.68 27.11
C PRO A 660 -9.42 1.89 25.97
N ARG A 661 -9.07 2.58 24.88
CA ARG A 661 -8.69 1.97 23.59
C ARG A 661 -7.22 1.51 23.50
N PHE A 662 -6.41 1.80 24.54
CA PHE A 662 -4.96 1.53 24.59
C PHE A 662 -4.62 0.78 25.88
N LYS A 663 -5.18 -0.42 26.05
CA LYS A 663 -4.77 -1.30 27.14
C LYS A 663 -3.60 -2.13 26.64
N ASN A 664 -2.62 -2.36 27.53
CA ASN A 664 -1.46 -3.24 27.34
C ASN A 664 -0.25 -2.66 26.57
N PHE A 665 -0.14 -1.34 26.37
CA PHE A 665 1.11 -0.74 25.87
C PHE A 665 1.99 -0.23 27.02
N ASP A 666 3.31 -0.27 26.87
CA ASP A 666 4.23 0.34 27.82
C ASP A 666 4.05 1.88 27.86
N ALA A 667 4.07 2.50 29.05
CA ALA A 667 3.81 3.93 29.20
C ALA A 667 4.89 4.81 28.52
N SER A 668 6.15 4.39 28.63
CA SER A 668 7.31 4.98 27.97
C SER A 668 7.24 4.85 26.45
N TYR A 669 6.72 3.73 25.93
CA TYR A 669 6.42 3.56 24.50
C TYR A 669 5.42 4.63 24.05
N VAL A 670 4.29 4.78 24.73
CA VAL A 670 3.26 5.78 24.41
C VAL A 670 3.82 7.21 24.45
N ALA A 671 4.73 7.50 25.39
CA ALA A 671 5.37 8.80 25.52
C ALA A 671 6.41 9.09 24.41
N LEU A 672 7.16 8.09 23.96
CA LEU A 672 8.21 8.24 22.95
C LEU A 672 7.69 8.16 21.51
N HIS A 673 6.66 7.36 21.28
CA HIS A 673 6.04 7.11 19.99
C HIS A 673 5.70 8.37 19.15
N PRO A 674 5.16 9.47 19.72
CA PRO A 674 4.93 10.74 19.00
C PRO A 674 6.11 11.28 18.19
N TYR A 675 7.34 11.01 18.62
CA TYR A 675 8.56 11.60 18.06
C TYR A 675 9.14 10.80 16.88
N CYS A 676 8.45 9.73 16.46
CA CYS A 676 8.87 8.84 15.38
C CYS A 676 7.98 9.01 14.15
N ARG A 677 8.62 9.21 12.99
CA ARG A 677 7.95 9.20 11.70
C ARG A 677 8.03 7.79 11.11
N ARG A 678 6.88 7.24 10.72
CA ARG A 678 6.74 5.83 10.30
C ARG A 678 5.47 5.62 9.46
N PRO A 679 5.39 4.58 8.62
CA PRO A 679 4.19 4.30 7.84
C PRO A 679 3.07 3.77 8.74
N GLY A 680 1.88 4.33 8.61
CA GLY A 680 0.70 3.71 9.22
C GLY A 680 0.25 2.45 8.49
N PRO A 681 -0.58 1.60 9.13
CA PRO A 681 -1.15 0.38 8.54
C PRO A 681 -1.95 0.61 7.25
N GLU A 682 -2.35 1.84 6.94
CA GLU A 682 -3.04 2.21 5.69
C GLU A 682 -2.26 3.26 4.87
N SER A 683 -0.94 3.35 5.05
CA SER A 683 -0.12 4.26 4.24
C SER A 683 -0.15 3.90 2.76
N ASP A 684 0.13 4.87 1.90
CA ASP A 684 -0.01 4.75 0.45
C ASP A 684 0.53 3.41 -0.09
N TYR A 685 -0.29 2.70 -0.86
CA TYR A 685 0.02 1.33 -1.29
C TYR A 685 1.06 1.28 -2.41
N HIS A 686 1.28 2.39 -3.12
CA HIS A 686 2.33 2.44 -4.14
C HIS A 686 3.72 2.29 -3.50
N VAL A 687 4.69 1.88 -4.32
CA VAL A 687 6.10 1.91 -3.90
C VAL A 687 6.46 3.36 -3.54
N GLN A 688 6.94 3.54 -2.32
CA GLN A 688 7.27 4.85 -1.78
C GLN A 688 8.62 5.33 -2.32
N VAL A 689 8.76 6.66 -2.38
CA VAL A 689 10.03 7.29 -2.70
C VAL A 689 11.10 6.78 -1.73
N PRO A 690 12.30 6.39 -2.20
CA PRO A 690 13.36 5.96 -1.30
C PRO A 690 13.62 6.98 -0.20
N MET A 691 13.84 6.49 1.02
CA MET A 691 14.02 7.27 2.24
C MET A 691 12.77 8.05 2.74
N GLU A 692 11.56 7.78 2.23
CA GLU A 692 10.32 8.44 2.70
C GLU A 692 10.13 8.31 4.22
N PHE A 693 10.39 7.13 4.79
CA PHE A 693 10.31 6.84 6.23
C PHE A 693 11.68 6.60 6.88
N HIS A 694 12.75 7.14 6.30
CA HIS A 694 14.10 6.99 6.84
C HIS A 694 14.18 7.55 8.26
N ALA A 695 14.91 6.88 9.17
CA ALA A 695 15.00 7.26 10.59
C ALA A 695 15.37 8.74 10.82
N ASP A 696 16.20 9.32 9.95
CA ASP A 696 16.59 10.75 10.00
C ASP A 696 15.44 11.75 9.82
N THR A 697 14.27 11.30 9.35
CA THR A 697 13.05 12.11 9.24
C THR A 697 12.22 12.11 10.52
N SER A 698 12.61 11.31 11.52
CA SER A 698 11.99 11.31 12.85
C SER A 698 12.57 12.41 13.72
N GLU A 699 11.70 13.14 14.41
CA GLU A 699 12.10 14.19 15.33
C GLU A 699 13.05 13.67 16.43
N LEU A 700 12.80 12.46 16.95
CA LEU A 700 13.66 11.80 17.94
C LEU A 700 15.14 11.75 17.50
N ILE A 701 15.38 11.26 16.28
CA ILE A 701 16.74 11.10 15.73
C ILE A 701 17.39 12.47 15.50
N GLN A 702 16.62 13.44 15.03
CA GLN A 702 17.10 14.80 14.80
C GLN A 702 17.50 15.49 16.11
N MET A 703 16.68 15.37 17.15
CA MET A 703 16.96 15.93 18.48
C MET A 703 18.23 15.33 19.10
N LEU A 704 18.35 13.99 19.08
CA LEU A 704 19.50 13.30 19.66
C LEU A 704 20.81 13.69 18.94
N ARG A 705 20.78 13.78 17.61
CA ARG A 705 21.96 14.20 16.82
C ARG A 705 22.37 15.65 17.05
N LYS A 706 21.40 16.55 17.25
CA LYS A 706 21.63 17.93 17.66
C LYS A 706 22.21 18.07 19.08
N GLY A 707 22.39 16.96 19.79
CA GLY A 707 22.98 16.92 21.12
C GLY A 707 22.00 17.29 22.22
N HIS A 708 20.76 16.78 22.16
CA HIS A 708 19.73 16.94 23.21
C HIS A 708 20.33 16.81 24.61
N HIS A 709 20.55 17.96 25.27
CA HIS A 709 21.24 18.09 26.56
C HIS A 709 22.54 17.28 26.69
N ASN A 710 23.31 17.17 25.59
CA ASN A 710 24.58 16.46 25.48
C ASN A 710 24.50 14.95 25.81
N VAL A 711 23.32 14.35 25.65
CA VAL A 711 23.16 12.88 25.66
C VAL A 711 23.95 12.26 24.51
N LYS A 712 24.76 11.24 24.81
CA LYS A 712 25.59 10.51 23.85
C LYS A 712 25.30 9.02 23.91
N LEU A 713 24.55 8.53 22.92
CA LEU A 713 24.29 7.11 22.76
C LEU A 713 25.54 6.40 22.22
N ASP A 714 25.78 5.18 22.71
CA ASP A 714 26.74 4.26 22.12
C ASP A 714 26.18 3.64 20.82
N ALA A 715 27.02 2.87 20.11
CA ALA A 715 26.65 2.30 18.81
C ALA A 715 25.47 1.31 18.90
N GLU A 716 25.40 0.51 19.96
CA GLU A 716 24.32 -0.46 20.17
C GLU A 716 22.99 0.25 20.47
N ALA A 717 23.01 1.28 21.31
CA ALA A 717 21.84 2.11 21.58
C ALA A 717 21.30 2.82 20.33
N TRP A 718 22.20 3.33 19.46
CA TRP A 718 21.81 3.87 18.17
C TRP A 718 21.15 2.81 17.29
N ASP A 719 21.75 1.64 17.17
CA ASP A 719 21.24 0.54 16.36
C ASP A 719 19.87 0.04 16.86
N SER A 720 19.65 -0.03 18.17
CA SER A 720 18.35 -0.38 18.76
C SER A 720 17.26 0.65 18.44
N ILE A 721 17.51 1.95 18.63
CA ILE A 721 16.50 3.00 18.32
C ILE A 721 16.22 3.05 16.82
N VAL A 722 17.26 2.97 15.98
CA VAL A 722 17.11 2.97 14.52
C VAL A 722 16.31 1.75 14.05
N THR A 723 16.68 0.57 14.53
CA THR A 723 15.98 -0.67 14.16
C THR A 723 14.53 -0.64 14.65
N TRP A 724 14.24 -0.06 15.82
CA TRP A 724 12.86 0.12 16.29
C TRP A 724 12.01 0.94 15.31
N ILE A 725 12.54 2.08 14.84
CA ILE A 725 11.86 2.93 13.85
C ILE A 725 11.69 2.17 12.52
N ASP A 726 12.75 1.53 12.04
CA ASP A 726 12.74 0.78 10.78
C ASP A 726 11.79 -0.43 10.81
N MET A 727 11.53 -1.03 11.99
CA MET A 727 10.55 -2.10 12.19
C MET A 727 9.11 -1.60 12.34
N ASN A 728 8.86 -0.32 12.05
CA ASN A 728 7.57 0.36 12.15
C ASN A 728 7.10 0.63 13.61
N VAL A 729 8.04 0.80 14.54
CA VAL A 729 7.82 1.10 15.96
C VAL A 729 6.88 0.12 16.71
N PRO A 730 7.17 -1.20 16.73
CA PRO A 730 6.38 -2.15 17.53
C PRO A 730 6.59 -1.91 19.03
N ASP A 731 5.56 -2.20 19.84
CA ASP A 731 5.70 -2.32 21.30
C ASP A 731 6.01 -3.77 21.69
N HIS A 732 5.25 -4.71 21.13
CA HIS A 732 5.34 -6.13 21.45
C HIS A 732 6.17 -6.91 20.43
N GLY A 733 7.13 -7.70 20.94
CA GLY A 733 7.95 -8.59 20.14
C GLY A 733 7.41 -10.02 20.02
N THR A 734 6.25 -10.32 20.62
CA THR A 734 5.56 -11.60 20.46
C THR A 734 4.06 -11.37 20.61
N TRP A 735 3.23 -12.30 20.13
CA TRP A 735 1.79 -12.21 20.34
C TRP A 735 1.40 -12.46 21.80
N SER A 736 2.16 -13.30 22.50
CA SER A 736 1.97 -13.59 23.92
C SER A 736 2.32 -12.43 24.86
N GLU A 737 3.15 -11.47 24.43
CA GLU A 737 3.34 -10.19 25.12
C GLU A 737 2.05 -9.34 25.12
N GLN A 738 1.28 -9.36 24.03
CA GLN A 738 0.04 -8.58 23.90
C GLN A 738 -1.08 -9.15 24.77
N ARG A 739 -1.33 -10.46 24.63
CA ARG A 739 -2.28 -11.24 25.45
C ARG A 739 -2.06 -12.74 25.28
N GLN A 740 -2.65 -13.53 26.17
CA GLN A 740 -2.61 -14.99 26.08
C GLN A 740 -3.18 -15.49 24.75
N ILE A 741 -2.41 -16.32 24.04
CA ILE A 741 -2.85 -17.00 22.81
C ILE A 741 -3.99 -17.97 23.17
N ALA A 742 -5.08 -17.91 22.41
CA ALA A 742 -6.26 -18.71 22.67
C ALA A 742 -6.01 -20.22 22.43
N ALA A 743 -6.69 -21.05 23.23
CA ALA A 743 -6.66 -22.52 23.11
C ALA A 743 -5.22 -23.06 23.04
N ASN A 744 -4.99 -24.10 22.23
CA ASN A 744 -3.67 -24.69 21.98
C ASN A 744 -3.10 -24.27 20.60
N PHE A 745 -3.50 -23.13 20.04
CA PHE A 745 -3.11 -22.75 18.67
C PHE A 745 -1.60 -22.60 18.46
N ARG A 746 -0.84 -22.13 19.46
CA ARG A 746 0.64 -22.11 19.42
C ARG A 746 1.20 -23.51 19.18
N GLN A 747 0.82 -24.45 20.05
CA GLN A 747 1.25 -25.85 19.97
C GLN A 747 0.83 -26.49 18.64
N ARG A 748 -0.44 -26.32 18.23
CA ARG A 748 -0.94 -26.88 16.96
C ARG A 748 -0.21 -26.33 15.75
N ARG A 749 0.05 -25.02 15.69
CA ARG A 749 0.87 -24.39 14.63
C ARG A 749 2.28 -24.99 14.59
N GLN A 750 2.91 -25.22 15.74
CA GLN A 750 4.24 -25.84 15.80
C GLN A 750 4.22 -27.28 15.26
N GLU A 751 3.24 -28.08 15.66
CA GLU A 751 3.11 -29.48 15.24
C GLU A 751 2.94 -29.61 13.72
N VAL A 752 2.09 -28.78 13.12
CA VAL A 752 1.85 -28.82 11.66
C VAL A 752 2.99 -28.21 10.86
N LEU A 753 3.64 -27.14 11.32
CA LEU A 753 4.84 -26.61 10.66
C LEU A 753 6.00 -27.61 10.69
N ALA A 754 6.19 -28.31 11.81
CA ALA A 754 7.20 -29.37 11.89
C ALA A 754 6.89 -30.50 10.90
N LYS A 755 5.63 -30.93 10.83
CA LYS A 755 5.18 -32.08 10.02
C LYS A 755 5.14 -31.78 8.51
N TYR A 756 4.64 -30.62 8.10
CA TYR A 756 4.31 -30.32 6.69
C TYR A 756 5.21 -29.25 6.06
N ALA A 757 6.11 -28.64 6.83
CA ALA A 757 7.02 -27.59 6.37
C ALA A 757 8.47 -27.75 6.87
N ASN A 758 8.81 -28.82 7.61
CA ASN A 758 10.14 -29.04 8.19
C ASN A 758 10.64 -27.83 9.04
N ARG A 759 9.70 -27.13 9.68
CA ARG A 759 9.96 -25.90 10.44
C ARG A 759 9.67 -26.12 11.92
N THR A 760 10.68 -25.93 12.76
CA THR A 760 10.65 -26.32 14.19
C THR A 760 10.93 -25.17 15.16
N ASP A 761 11.11 -23.94 14.66
CA ASP A 761 11.30 -22.77 15.50
C ASP A 761 9.99 -22.33 16.18
N ASP A 762 10.13 -21.74 17.36
CA ASP A 762 9.02 -21.16 18.11
C ASP A 762 9.14 -19.63 18.12
N PRO A 763 8.36 -18.91 17.29
CA PRO A 763 8.41 -17.45 17.25
C PRO A 763 7.91 -16.78 18.53
N GLU A 764 7.20 -17.51 19.39
CA GLU A 764 6.69 -17.03 20.69
C GLU A 764 7.66 -17.34 21.85
N LEU A 765 8.82 -17.93 21.56
CA LEU A 765 9.86 -18.13 22.57
C LEU A 765 10.57 -16.81 22.85
N ILE A 766 10.28 -16.22 23.99
CA ILE A 766 11.03 -15.06 24.50
C ILE A 766 12.40 -15.55 24.95
N GLN A 767 13.43 -15.19 24.22
CA GLN A 767 14.80 -15.54 24.56
C GLN A 767 15.29 -14.69 25.74
N SER A 768 15.98 -15.32 26.69
CA SER A 768 16.65 -14.58 27.75
C SER A 768 17.88 -13.86 27.19
N ILE A 769 17.75 -12.57 26.96
CA ILE A 769 18.89 -11.68 26.72
C ILE A 769 19.37 -11.23 28.10
N SER A 770 20.68 -11.04 28.29
CA SER A 770 21.25 -10.55 29.55
C SER A 770 20.68 -9.16 29.88
N SER A 771 19.56 -9.10 30.62
CA SER A 771 19.00 -7.85 31.15
C SER A 771 19.78 -7.45 32.39
N ASN A 772 21.00 -6.96 32.20
CA ASN A 772 21.68 -6.29 33.29
C ASN A 772 20.96 -4.97 33.54
N HIS A 773 20.58 -4.69 34.79
CA HIS A 773 20.13 -3.35 35.16
C HIS A 773 21.19 -2.34 34.69
N VAL A 774 20.81 -1.47 33.77
CA VAL A 774 21.74 -0.55 33.15
C VAL A 774 21.75 0.74 33.97
N ALA A 775 22.90 1.08 34.54
CA ALA A 775 23.04 2.30 35.31
C ALA A 775 22.83 3.53 34.41
N PHE A 776 22.07 4.51 34.91
CA PHE A 776 21.90 5.80 34.25
C PHE A 776 23.24 6.51 34.05
N VAL A 777 23.52 6.92 32.82
CA VAL A 777 24.67 7.73 32.43
C VAL A 777 24.23 9.17 32.36
N LYS A 778 24.51 9.92 33.44
CA LYS A 778 24.24 11.36 33.47
C LYS A 778 25.05 12.06 32.37
N PRO A 779 24.40 12.83 31.46
CA PRO A 779 25.14 13.56 30.45
C PRO A 779 26.00 14.67 31.07
N ASP A 780 27.14 14.97 30.46
CA ASP A 780 27.95 16.11 30.90
C ASP A 780 27.13 17.40 30.72
N PRO A 781 27.26 18.38 31.63
CA PRO A 781 26.60 19.68 31.48
C PRO A 781 26.88 20.28 30.11
N VAL A 782 25.86 20.88 29.49
CA VAL A 782 26.04 21.59 28.23
C VAL A 782 26.90 22.83 28.50
N ASN A 783 28.20 22.72 28.24
CA ASN A 783 29.12 23.86 28.23
C ASN A 783 28.90 24.65 26.93
N LEU A 784 27.78 25.36 26.84
CA LEU A 784 27.65 26.42 25.84
C LEU A 784 28.76 27.42 26.14
N LYS A 785 29.60 27.71 25.14
CA LYS A 785 30.64 28.76 25.28
C LYS A 785 29.93 30.00 25.82
N PRO A 786 30.52 30.71 26.82
CA PRO A 786 29.91 31.90 27.39
C PRO A 786 29.42 32.80 26.25
N GLU A 787 28.24 33.40 26.44
CA GLU A 787 27.82 34.50 25.59
C GLU A 787 29.03 35.38 25.32
N SER A 788 29.39 35.60 24.06
CA SER A 788 29.98 36.89 23.76
C SER A 788 28.82 37.88 23.86
N SER A 789 28.48 38.27 25.09
CA SER A 789 27.67 39.44 25.41
C SER A 789 28.26 40.71 24.76
N ASP A 790 29.46 40.61 24.20
CA ASP A 790 30.19 41.59 23.40
C ASP A 790 29.92 41.57 21.87
N LEU A 791 29.12 40.63 21.32
CA LEU A 791 28.79 40.65 19.89
C LEU A 791 27.79 41.78 19.56
N LYS A 792 28.32 42.99 19.38
CA LYS A 792 27.55 44.17 18.94
C LYS A 792 27.57 44.28 17.42
N CYS A 793 26.38 44.42 16.83
CA CYS A 793 26.21 44.82 15.43
C CYS A 793 25.54 46.21 15.41
N ASN A 794 26.27 47.27 15.05
CA ASN A 794 25.68 48.62 15.13
C ASN A 794 24.54 48.85 14.11
N SER A 795 24.46 48.03 13.07
CA SER A 795 23.48 48.15 12.00
C SER A 795 22.26 47.22 12.14
N TRP A 796 22.17 46.44 13.21
CA TRP A 796 21.11 45.45 13.47
C TRP A 796 21.01 45.11 14.97
N PRO A 797 19.82 44.93 15.56
CA PRO A 797 18.51 44.89 14.91
C PRO A 797 17.98 46.27 14.51
N PHE A 798 16.95 46.28 13.67
CA PHE A 798 16.19 47.48 13.28
C PHE A 798 14.71 47.13 13.15
N ASP A 799 13.84 48.13 13.27
CA ASP A 799 12.40 47.93 13.19
C ASP A 799 11.89 47.73 11.74
N ALA A 800 10.62 47.34 11.62
CA ALA A 800 9.99 47.08 10.34
C ALA A 800 9.92 48.32 9.41
N ALA A 801 9.87 49.54 9.98
CA ALA A 801 9.82 50.76 9.19
C ALA A 801 11.17 51.04 8.52
N GLU A 802 12.28 50.88 9.25
CA GLU A 802 13.62 50.98 8.70
C GLU A 802 13.92 49.80 7.75
N ALA A 803 13.46 48.58 8.06
CA ALA A 803 13.57 47.43 7.16
C ALA A 803 12.91 47.71 5.80
N LYS A 804 11.68 48.20 5.81
CA LYS A 804 10.92 48.58 4.61
C LYS A 804 11.59 49.73 3.86
N LYS A 805 12.06 50.76 4.57
CA LYS A 805 12.80 51.89 3.95
C LYS A 805 14.05 51.42 3.21
N ARG A 806 14.83 50.48 3.80
CA ARG A 806 16.01 49.89 3.15
C ARG A 806 15.63 49.08 1.91
N GLN A 807 14.56 48.28 1.98
CA GLN A 807 14.07 47.54 0.84
C GLN A 807 13.56 48.45 -0.27
N ASP A 808 12.71 49.45 0.03
CA ASP A 808 12.16 50.38 -0.96
C ASP A 808 13.26 51.16 -1.68
N ALA A 809 14.33 51.54 -0.96
CA ALA A 809 15.49 52.22 -1.53
C ALA A 809 16.26 51.35 -2.54
N LEU A 810 16.28 50.03 -2.34
CA LEU A 810 16.87 49.06 -3.25
C LEU A 810 15.90 48.74 -4.40
N ALA A 811 14.63 48.44 -4.10
CA ALA A 811 13.60 48.04 -5.05
C ALA A 811 13.37 49.09 -6.15
N ARG A 812 13.46 50.39 -5.83
CA ARG A 812 13.38 51.49 -6.83
C ARG A 812 14.49 51.47 -7.89
N LYS A 813 15.57 50.73 -7.66
CA LYS A 813 16.71 50.62 -8.58
C LYS A 813 16.66 49.36 -9.44
N ILE A 814 15.64 48.51 -9.25
CA ILE A 814 15.52 47.21 -9.90
C ILE A 814 14.37 47.29 -10.89
N GLU A 815 14.67 47.08 -12.17
CA GLU A 815 13.70 47.23 -13.26
C GLU A 815 12.67 46.09 -13.29
N ASP A 816 13.06 44.87 -12.89
CA ASP A 816 12.18 43.70 -12.97
C ASP A 816 12.23 42.81 -11.71
N LEU A 817 11.12 42.81 -10.97
CA LEU A 817 10.82 41.96 -9.82
C LEU A 817 9.77 40.87 -10.13
N ARG A 818 9.32 40.74 -11.38
CA ARG A 818 8.29 39.79 -11.80
C ARG A 818 8.72 39.11 -13.08
N ILE A 819 9.20 37.88 -12.96
CA ILE A 819 9.70 37.11 -14.11
C ILE A 819 8.58 36.24 -14.66
N ASP A 820 8.15 36.51 -15.88
CA ASP A 820 7.24 35.63 -16.63
C ASP A 820 8.00 34.39 -17.13
N LEU A 821 7.58 33.20 -16.69
CA LEU A 821 8.19 31.92 -17.07
C LEU A 821 7.42 31.23 -18.21
N GLY A 822 6.36 31.85 -18.73
CA GLY A 822 5.45 31.33 -19.74
C GLY A 822 4.28 30.56 -19.13
N GLY A 823 3.25 30.31 -19.95
CA GLY A 823 2.05 29.55 -19.52
C GLY A 823 1.20 30.27 -18.46
N GLY A 824 1.38 31.59 -18.29
CA GLY A 824 0.69 32.37 -17.27
C GLY A 824 1.30 32.28 -15.87
N ILE A 825 2.45 31.62 -15.72
CA ILE A 825 3.15 31.46 -14.43
C ILE A 825 4.19 32.57 -14.29
N VAL A 826 4.04 33.40 -13.26
CA VAL A 826 4.94 34.52 -12.94
C VAL A 826 5.60 34.28 -11.60
N MET A 827 6.93 34.36 -11.56
CA MET A 827 7.70 34.31 -10.33
C MET A 827 7.96 35.73 -9.80
N GLU A 828 7.56 35.99 -8.56
CA GLU A 828 7.77 37.27 -7.90
C GLU A 828 9.02 37.26 -7.02
N LEU A 829 9.82 38.30 -7.12
CA LEU A 829 11.05 38.49 -6.35
C LEU A 829 10.92 39.66 -5.36
N ALA A 830 11.55 39.55 -4.20
CA ALA A 830 11.74 40.63 -3.24
C ALA A 830 13.20 41.07 -3.22
N ALA A 831 13.42 42.38 -3.14
CA ALA A 831 14.74 42.97 -3.02
C ALA A 831 15.25 42.86 -1.57
N ILE A 832 16.40 42.21 -1.37
CA ILE A 832 16.99 41.99 -0.04
C ILE A 832 18.25 42.85 0.11
N PRO A 833 18.22 43.89 0.97
CA PRO A 833 19.37 44.78 1.17
C PRO A 833 20.61 44.06 1.74
N ALA A 834 21.79 44.54 1.36
CA ALA A 834 23.04 44.18 2.02
C ALA A 834 23.06 44.67 3.49
N GLY A 835 23.85 44.01 4.35
CA GLY A 835 23.94 44.39 5.76
C GLY A 835 24.78 43.44 6.60
N GLU A 836 24.84 43.72 7.90
CA GLU A 836 25.48 42.86 8.90
C GLU A 836 24.46 42.50 9.98
N PHE A 837 24.49 41.25 10.46
CA PHE A 837 23.62 40.75 11.52
C PHE A 837 24.33 39.72 12.39
N ILE A 838 23.70 39.36 13.50
CA ILE A 838 24.16 38.26 14.35
C ILE A 838 23.38 37.00 13.97
N MET A 839 24.11 36.01 13.42
CA MET A 839 23.58 34.71 13.03
C MET A 839 23.63 33.73 14.20
N GLY A 840 22.61 32.87 14.30
CA GLY A 840 22.45 31.90 15.39
C GLY A 840 21.55 32.40 16.53
N ASP A 841 21.38 31.56 17.56
CA ASP A 841 20.48 31.82 18.68
C ASP A 841 21.17 31.41 20.00
N PRO A 842 21.24 32.29 21.02
CA PRO A 842 21.95 31.98 22.26
C PRO A 842 21.26 30.93 23.13
N ASN A 843 19.98 30.67 22.90
CA ASN A 843 19.16 29.74 23.66
C ASN A 843 18.91 28.42 22.91
N ALA A 844 19.50 28.26 21.73
CA ALA A 844 19.31 27.09 20.87
C ALA A 844 20.35 25.98 21.10
N THR A 845 20.24 24.90 20.33
CA THR A 845 21.13 23.74 20.40
C THR A 845 22.57 24.10 20.00
N PRO A 846 23.58 23.29 20.37
CA PRO A 846 24.98 23.52 19.99
C PRO A 846 25.22 23.68 18.48
N GLU A 847 24.35 23.15 17.61
CA GLU A 847 24.50 23.33 16.15
C GLU A 847 24.18 24.75 15.66
N GLU A 848 23.49 25.53 16.49
CA GLU A 848 23.06 26.91 16.23
C GLU A 848 23.91 27.92 17.03
N GLN A 849 24.96 27.41 17.70
CA GLN A 849 25.90 28.15 18.54
C GLN A 849 27.37 27.86 18.18
N PRO A 850 28.31 28.79 18.41
CA PRO A 850 28.08 30.14 18.95
C PRO A 850 27.47 31.09 17.92
N ARG A 851 26.75 32.10 18.42
CA ARG A 851 26.37 33.27 17.62
C ARG A 851 27.59 33.89 16.96
N THR A 852 27.44 34.37 15.74
CA THR A 852 28.55 34.98 14.98
C THR A 852 28.05 36.19 14.19
N LYS A 853 28.86 37.24 14.10
CA LYS A 853 28.57 38.38 13.22
C LYS A 853 28.81 37.97 11.76
N VAL A 854 27.78 38.06 10.94
CA VAL A 854 27.82 37.70 9.52
C VAL A 854 27.50 38.91 8.66
N LYS A 855 28.21 39.05 7.53
CA LYS A 855 28.07 40.17 6.60
C LYS A 855 27.52 39.68 5.26
N ILE A 856 26.35 40.17 4.89
CA ILE A 856 25.80 40.06 3.54
C ILE A 856 26.39 41.21 2.72
N SER A 857 27.41 40.91 1.92
CA SER A 857 28.25 41.91 1.24
C SER A 857 27.57 42.61 0.06
N LYS A 858 26.64 41.92 -0.61
CA LYS A 858 25.89 42.44 -1.77
C LYS A 858 24.39 42.25 -1.56
N PRO A 859 23.56 43.20 -2.03
CA PRO A 859 22.13 42.95 -2.12
C PRO A 859 21.87 41.81 -3.10
N PHE A 860 20.73 41.15 -2.94
CA PHE A 860 20.28 40.09 -3.84
C PHE A 860 18.76 40.11 -3.93
N LEU A 861 18.21 39.43 -4.93
CA LEU A 861 16.77 39.19 -5.00
C LEU A 861 16.47 37.79 -4.49
N MET A 862 15.33 37.61 -3.83
CA MET A 862 14.86 36.31 -3.36
C MET A 862 13.42 36.09 -3.82
N ALA A 863 13.08 34.87 -4.22
CA ALA A 863 11.69 34.53 -4.49
C ALA A 863 10.81 34.82 -3.26
N ARG A 864 9.70 35.54 -3.50
CA ARG A 864 8.77 35.96 -2.43
C ARG A 864 8.15 34.77 -1.70
N PHE A 865 7.97 33.69 -2.43
CA PHE A 865 7.34 32.44 -2.03
C PHE A 865 8.33 31.29 -2.24
N GLU A 866 8.07 30.15 -1.60
CA GLU A 866 8.65 28.87 -2.01
C GLU A 866 8.30 28.57 -3.48
N ILE A 867 9.14 27.78 -4.14
CA ILE A 867 8.82 27.29 -5.48
C ILE A 867 7.58 26.38 -5.39
N SER A 868 6.54 26.70 -6.14
CA SER A 868 5.28 25.94 -6.17
C SER A 868 5.35 24.72 -7.09
N ASN A 869 4.41 23.79 -6.94
CA ASN A 869 4.31 22.61 -7.81
C ASN A 869 4.15 22.99 -9.29
N GLU A 870 3.35 24.00 -9.63
CA GLU A 870 3.17 24.43 -11.03
C GLU A 870 4.44 25.03 -11.64
N LEU A 871 5.21 25.75 -10.83
CA LEU A 871 6.47 26.35 -11.26
C LEU A 871 7.54 25.27 -11.46
N PHE A 872 7.67 24.34 -10.51
CA PHE A 872 8.59 23.22 -10.64
C PHE A 872 8.25 22.32 -11.85
N LYS A 873 6.95 22.14 -12.16
CA LYS A 873 6.50 21.37 -13.33
C LYS A 873 6.88 21.98 -14.69
N LEU A 874 7.28 23.26 -14.74
CA LEU A 874 7.89 23.84 -15.94
C LEU A 874 9.30 23.29 -16.21
N PHE A 875 10.00 22.84 -15.17
CA PHE A 875 11.31 22.19 -15.24
C PHE A 875 11.17 20.67 -15.39
N ASP A 876 10.39 20.04 -14.51
CA ASP A 876 10.14 18.60 -14.50
C ASP A 876 8.64 18.31 -14.53
N LYS A 877 8.12 18.03 -15.73
CA LYS A 877 6.69 17.76 -15.96
C LYS A 877 6.17 16.51 -15.26
N ASP A 878 7.05 15.58 -14.90
CA ASP A 878 6.68 14.28 -14.32
C ASP A 878 6.79 14.27 -12.79
N HIS A 879 7.30 15.36 -12.18
CA HIS A 879 7.37 15.49 -10.72
C HIS A 879 5.98 15.46 -10.07
N ASP A 880 5.85 14.64 -9.04
CA ASP A 880 4.64 14.52 -8.23
C ASP A 880 5.00 14.62 -6.73
N THR A 881 4.63 15.74 -6.11
CA THR A 881 4.74 15.90 -4.65
C THR A 881 3.77 14.97 -3.91
N ALA A 882 2.81 14.36 -4.60
CA ALA A 882 1.90 13.32 -4.12
C ALA A 882 1.06 13.72 -2.89
N TYR A 883 1.02 12.84 -1.89
CA TYR A 883 0.10 12.89 -0.75
C TYR A 883 0.87 12.75 0.57
N ILE A 884 0.26 13.20 1.65
CA ILE A 884 0.58 12.74 3.00
C ILE A 884 -0.30 11.54 3.29
N SER A 885 0.34 10.41 3.57
CA SER A 885 -0.32 9.14 3.85
C SER A 885 -1.24 9.23 5.07
N MET A 886 -2.34 8.47 5.03
CA MET A 886 -3.18 8.24 6.20
C MET A 886 -2.44 7.33 7.18
N THR A 887 -2.56 7.59 8.48
CA THR A 887 -1.91 6.76 9.50
C THR A 887 -2.81 5.65 10.07
N ASN A 888 -4.12 5.64 9.77
CA ASN A 888 -5.08 4.63 10.24
C ASN A 888 -6.22 4.40 9.23
N LYS A 889 -7.15 3.49 9.55
CA LYS A 889 -8.29 2.99 8.76
C LYS A 889 -9.11 4.08 8.06
N ASP A 890 -8.74 4.41 6.83
CA ASP A 890 -9.63 5.05 5.83
C ASP A 890 -9.89 4.08 4.67
N GLN A 891 -11.08 4.17 4.11
CA GLN A 891 -11.65 3.30 3.09
C GLN A 891 -11.81 4.00 1.73
N SER A 892 -11.42 5.28 1.60
CA SER A 892 -11.93 6.15 0.53
C SER A 892 -10.92 6.97 -0.27
N GLN A 893 -9.66 7.12 0.17
CA GLN A 893 -8.68 7.95 -0.53
C GLN A 893 -7.23 7.55 -0.24
N ARG A 894 -6.30 7.99 -1.11
CA ARG A 894 -4.85 7.71 -1.02
C ARG A 894 -4.14 8.45 0.12
N GLY A 895 -4.69 9.58 0.56
CA GLY A 895 -4.09 10.46 1.56
C GLY A 895 -4.51 11.92 1.33
N HIS A 896 -3.88 12.83 2.06
CA HIS A 896 -4.12 14.27 1.91
C HIS A 896 -3.22 14.86 0.83
N PRO A 897 -3.77 15.45 -0.25
CA PRO A 897 -2.98 15.94 -1.37
C PRO A 897 -2.11 17.13 -0.97
N ILE A 898 -0.84 17.08 -1.38
CA ILE A 898 0.13 18.18 -1.25
C ILE A 898 0.75 18.58 -2.60
N ASN A 899 0.04 18.24 -3.69
CA ASN A 899 0.47 18.44 -5.08
C ASN A 899 -0.45 19.39 -5.87
N THR A 900 -1.24 20.24 -5.22
CA THR A 900 -2.02 21.26 -5.94
C THR A 900 -1.08 22.30 -6.58
N PRO A 901 -1.46 22.98 -7.67
CA PRO A 901 -0.59 23.88 -8.42
C PRO A 901 0.17 24.91 -7.57
N LYS A 902 -0.51 25.53 -6.59
CA LYS A 902 0.02 26.65 -5.79
C LYS A 902 0.64 26.25 -4.45
N GLN A 903 0.50 24.99 -4.04
CA GLN A 903 1.23 24.45 -2.88
C GLN A 903 2.74 24.45 -3.17
N PRO A 904 3.59 24.59 -2.14
CA PRO A 904 5.04 24.47 -2.30
C PRO A 904 5.38 23.08 -2.83
N VAL A 905 6.38 23.01 -3.71
CA VAL A 905 6.95 21.73 -4.12
C VAL A 905 7.65 21.08 -2.92
N ALA A 906 7.47 19.78 -2.74
CA ALA A 906 8.20 18.99 -1.75
C ALA A 906 8.63 17.64 -2.36
N ARG A 907 9.33 16.80 -1.59
CA ARG A 907 9.97 15.57 -2.10
C ARG A 907 10.94 15.84 -3.25
N VAL A 908 11.60 16.99 -3.20
CA VAL A 908 12.67 17.38 -4.13
C VAL A 908 13.99 17.29 -3.38
N SER A 909 14.97 16.64 -3.97
CA SER A 909 16.33 16.57 -3.44
C SER A 909 17.07 17.90 -3.61
N TRP A 910 18.11 18.14 -2.81
CA TRP A 910 18.96 19.31 -3.00
C TRP A 910 19.58 19.37 -4.40
N GLN A 911 19.94 18.21 -4.96
CA GLN A 911 20.47 18.08 -6.32
C GLN A 911 19.46 18.56 -7.36
N GLU A 912 18.20 18.10 -7.29
CA GLU A 912 17.13 18.54 -8.20
C GLU A 912 16.81 20.03 -8.04
N ALA A 913 16.79 20.54 -6.81
CA ALA A 913 16.58 21.97 -6.54
C ALA A 913 17.71 22.83 -7.15
N ASN A 914 18.96 22.34 -7.12
CA ASN A 914 20.09 23.01 -7.74
C ASN A 914 20.06 22.92 -9.28
N GLU A 915 19.63 21.79 -9.86
CA GLU A 915 19.39 21.68 -11.31
C GLU A 915 18.26 22.60 -11.77
N PHE A 916 17.20 22.72 -10.98
CA PHE A 916 16.14 23.71 -11.22
C PHE A 916 16.71 25.13 -11.27
N CYS A 917 17.62 25.51 -10.37
CA CYS A 917 18.26 26.84 -10.39
C CYS A 917 19.08 27.07 -11.67
N LYS A 918 19.81 26.04 -12.14
CA LYS A 918 20.55 26.10 -13.40
C LYS A 918 19.62 26.24 -14.61
N TRP A 919 18.52 25.48 -14.63
CA TRP A 919 17.49 25.61 -15.65
C TRP A 919 16.87 27.00 -15.67
N LEU A 920 16.51 27.55 -14.50
CA LEU A 920 15.93 28.88 -14.37
C LEU A 920 16.91 29.95 -14.83
N THR A 921 18.21 29.77 -14.55
CA THR A 921 19.27 30.63 -15.06
C THR A 921 19.32 30.62 -16.59
N ALA A 922 19.33 29.43 -17.19
CA ALA A 922 19.36 29.27 -18.64
C ALA A 922 18.11 29.85 -19.31
N LYS A 923 16.94 29.71 -18.67
CA LYS A 923 15.64 30.17 -19.21
C LYS A 923 15.48 31.68 -19.17
N THR A 924 16.03 32.35 -18.15
CA THR A 924 15.81 33.79 -17.91
C THR A 924 17.01 34.65 -18.29
N GLY A 925 18.20 34.06 -18.42
CA GLY A 925 19.46 34.79 -18.58
C GLY A 925 19.96 35.45 -17.29
N ARG A 926 19.24 35.33 -16.17
CA ARG A 926 19.63 35.87 -14.86
C ARG A 926 20.22 34.77 -13.98
N LYS A 927 21.18 35.08 -13.11
CA LYS A 927 21.90 34.07 -12.33
C LYS A 927 21.13 33.65 -11.09
N PHE A 928 20.58 32.44 -11.10
CA PHE A 928 19.83 31.85 -9.98
C PHE A 928 20.61 30.78 -9.22
N SER A 929 20.41 30.73 -7.90
CA SER A 929 20.88 29.65 -7.03
C SER A 929 19.95 29.43 -5.84
N LEU A 930 20.17 28.36 -5.07
CA LEU A 930 19.66 28.27 -3.71
C LEU A 930 20.31 29.36 -2.83
N PRO A 931 19.60 29.90 -1.82
CA PRO A 931 20.21 30.81 -0.86
C PRO A 931 21.31 30.10 -0.07
N THR A 932 22.39 30.80 0.27
CA THR A 932 23.25 30.35 1.38
C THR A 932 22.47 30.40 2.69
N GLU A 933 22.91 29.62 3.68
CA GLU A 933 22.30 29.61 5.00
C GLU A 933 22.26 31.01 5.64
N ALA A 934 23.33 31.81 5.46
CA ALA A 934 23.38 33.20 5.92
C ALA A 934 22.39 34.12 5.18
N GLN A 935 22.30 34.00 3.84
CA GLN A 935 21.31 34.76 3.06
C GLN A 935 19.89 34.44 3.51
N TRP A 936 19.60 33.15 3.75
CA TRP A 936 18.30 32.71 4.21
C TRP A 936 17.97 33.29 5.59
N GLU A 937 18.86 33.18 6.58
CA GLU A 937 18.59 33.69 7.93
C GLU A 937 18.46 35.22 7.96
N TRP A 938 19.30 35.94 7.21
CA TRP A 938 19.18 37.39 7.06
C TRP A 938 17.81 37.78 6.49
N ALA A 939 17.40 37.11 5.41
CA ALA A 939 16.12 37.33 4.76
C ALA A 939 14.93 36.99 5.66
N CYS A 940 15.02 35.89 6.43
CA CYS A 940 13.99 35.44 7.37
C CYS A 940 13.76 36.47 8.48
N ARG A 941 14.85 36.93 9.12
CA ARG A 941 14.84 37.89 10.23
C ARG A 941 14.33 39.27 9.82
N ALA A 942 14.64 39.73 8.60
CA ALA A 942 14.23 41.04 8.07
C ALA A 942 14.41 42.22 9.05
N GLY A 943 15.48 42.19 9.85
CA GLY A 943 15.81 43.20 10.85
C GLY A 943 15.61 42.81 12.32
N THR A 944 14.85 41.76 12.63
CA THR A 944 14.55 41.37 14.01
C THR A 944 15.64 40.49 14.62
N ALA A 945 15.88 40.65 15.93
CA ALA A 945 16.74 39.76 16.72
C ALA A 945 15.99 38.63 17.42
N THR A 946 14.66 38.68 17.38
CA THR A 946 13.76 37.68 17.96
C THR A 946 13.83 36.35 17.19
N PRO A 947 13.38 35.23 17.79
CA PRO A 947 13.34 33.93 17.11
C PRO A 947 12.50 33.94 15.83
N PHE A 948 11.40 34.72 15.80
CA PHE A 948 10.54 34.90 14.63
C PHE A 948 10.48 36.37 14.23
N PHE A 949 10.23 36.69 12.96
CA PHE A 949 10.02 38.08 12.54
C PHE A 949 8.81 38.74 13.24
N TYR A 950 7.87 37.93 13.71
CA TYR A 950 6.64 38.35 14.39
C TYR A 950 6.73 38.28 15.93
N GLY A 951 7.88 37.90 16.50
CA GLY A 951 8.11 37.96 17.95
C GLY A 951 8.76 36.72 18.55
N GLU A 952 8.36 36.40 19.79
CA GLU A 952 8.90 35.33 20.64
C GLU A 952 8.17 33.99 20.48
N HIS A 953 8.70 32.92 21.09
CA HIS A 953 8.12 31.55 21.07
C HIS A 953 6.66 31.41 21.51
N ASN A 954 6.14 32.37 22.29
CA ASN A 954 4.78 32.34 22.80
C ASN A 954 3.80 33.21 21.99
N CYS A 955 4.25 33.83 20.91
CA CYS A 955 3.40 34.61 20.02
C CYS A 955 2.49 33.69 19.19
N ASP A 956 1.26 34.13 18.95
CA ASP A 956 0.32 33.46 18.06
C ASP A 956 0.81 33.54 16.61
N PHE A 957 1.26 32.41 16.08
CA PHE A 957 1.77 32.29 14.72
C PHE A 957 0.67 32.12 13.67
N GLY A 958 -0.60 31.95 14.05
CA GLY A 958 -1.66 31.51 13.10
C GLY A 958 -1.91 32.46 11.93
N LYS A 959 -1.45 33.72 12.01
CA LYS A 959 -1.49 34.70 10.90
C LYS A 959 -0.21 34.76 10.07
N PHE A 960 0.86 34.10 10.51
CA PHE A 960 2.23 34.29 10.02
C PHE A 960 2.88 33.01 9.48
N ALA A 961 2.46 31.83 9.92
CA ALA A 961 3.07 30.57 9.50
C ALA A 961 2.09 29.38 9.55
N ASN A 962 2.29 28.40 8.66
CA ASN A 962 1.70 27.07 8.72
C ASN A 962 2.64 26.13 9.49
N LEU A 963 2.25 25.69 10.69
CA LEU A 963 3.08 24.91 11.62
C LEU A 963 2.26 23.80 12.29
N ALA A 964 2.95 22.89 12.97
CA ALA A 964 2.29 21.81 13.70
C ALA A 964 1.46 22.34 14.87
N ASP A 965 0.14 22.40 14.68
CA ASP A 965 -0.78 23.06 15.59
C ASP A 965 -2.07 22.24 15.83
N LYS A 966 -3.09 22.88 16.41
CA LYS A 966 -4.37 22.22 16.69
C LYS A 966 -5.03 21.58 15.45
N LYS A 967 -4.88 22.15 14.26
CA LYS A 967 -5.50 21.66 13.02
C LYS A 967 -5.00 20.27 12.62
N MET A 968 -3.77 19.90 12.99
CA MET A 968 -3.22 18.56 12.77
C MET A 968 -4.01 17.45 13.49
N GLU A 969 -4.88 17.76 14.46
CA GLU A 969 -5.78 16.76 15.05
C GLU A 969 -6.71 16.12 14.00
N GLU A 970 -6.97 16.81 12.90
CA GLU A 970 -7.80 16.31 11.79
C GLU A 970 -7.09 15.26 10.92
N LEU A 971 -5.76 15.11 11.03
CA LEU A 971 -5.02 14.00 10.42
C LEU A 971 -5.33 12.66 11.11
N ALA A 972 -5.74 12.70 12.38
CA ALA A 972 -6.13 11.51 13.11
C ALA A 972 -7.58 11.14 12.76
N LEU A 973 -7.77 9.94 12.22
CA LEU A 973 -9.09 9.40 11.91
C LEU A 973 -9.75 8.69 13.11
N ARG A 974 -10.99 8.25 12.90
CA ARG A 974 -11.76 7.49 13.88
C ARG A 974 -10.93 6.29 14.39
N ASP A 975 -10.62 6.32 15.68
CA ASP A 975 -9.87 5.30 16.43
C ASP A 975 -8.34 5.51 16.55
N SER A 976 -7.73 6.53 15.90
CA SER A 976 -6.36 6.99 16.19
C SER A 976 -6.33 8.13 17.21
N PRO A 977 -5.40 8.09 18.18
CA PRO A 977 -5.05 9.27 18.93
C PRO A 977 -4.33 10.30 18.06
N PRO A 978 -4.57 11.59 18.31
CA PRO A 978 -3.83 12.66 17.66
C PRO A 978 -2.48 12.86 18.37
N TRP A 979 -1.57 11.88 18.29
CA TRP A 979 -0.28 11.92 19.01
C TRP A 979 0.83 12.69 18.29
N HIS A 980 0.59 13.25 17.09
CA HIS A 980 1.61 14.09 16.43
C HIS A 980 1.97 15.29 17.32
N PRO A 981 3.27 15.56 17.57
CA PRO A 981 3.70 16.71 18.36
C PRO A 981 3.23 18.02 17.75
N LYS A 982 2.38 18.78 18.45
CA LYS A 982 1.73 20.01 17.94
C LYS A 982 1.43 21.05 19.02
N ASP A 983 1.47 22.34 18.70
CA ASP A 983 1.10 23.41 19.62
C ASP A 983 -0.40 23.70 19.58
N ILE A 984 -1.14 23.15 20.54
CA ILE A 984 -2.60 23.25 20.62
C ILE A 984 -3.11 24.65 21.00
N ARG A 985 -2.23 25.59 21.36
CA ARG A 985 -2.60 26.97 21.71
C ARG A 985 -3.08 27.75 20.49
N PHE A 986 -2.62 27.37 19.30
CA PHE A 986 -2.80 28.13 18.07
C PHE A 986 -3.48 27.28 16.99
N ASN A 987 -4.01 27.97 15.97
CA ASN A 987 -4.66 27.37 14.81
C ASN A 987 -4.48 28.27 13.58
N ASP A 988 -3.68 27.84 12.63
CA ASP A 988 -3.34 28.50 11.38
C ASP A 988 -4.32 28.16 10.23
N GLY A 989 -5.22 27.21 10.48
CA GLY A 989 -6.27 26.78 9.55
C GLY A 989 -5.81 25.89 8.40
N SER A 990 -4.62 25.30 8.46
CA SER A 990 -4.06 24.37 7.47
C SER A 990 -3.69 23.04 8.13
N MET A 991 -4.04 21.92 7.49
CA MET A 991 -3.79 20.58 8.05
C MET A 991 -2.49 19.96 7.52
N VAL A 992 -2.14 20.29 6.27
CA VAL A 992 -0.90 19.96 5.57
C VAL A 992 -0.41 21.24 4.89
N THR A 993 0.52 21.16 3.92
CA THR A 993 0.91 22.33 3.12
C THR A 993 -0.31 23.02 2.51
N CYS A 994 -0.22 24.34 2.32
CA CYS A 994 -1.25 25.12 1.64
C CYS A 994 -0.64 25.93 0.50
N ASP A 995 -1.49 26.62 -0.26
CA ASP A 995 -1.04 27.59 -1.26
C ASP A 995 -0.02 28.56 -0.65
N THR A 996 1.08 28.77 -1.37
CA THR A 996 2.13 29.72 -0.98
C THR A 996 1.58 31.14 -0.85
N GLY A 997 2.13 31.91 0.08
CA GLY A 997 1.75 33.31 0.30
C GLY A 997 0.46 33.52 1.10
N ARG A 998 -0.14 32.46 1.67
CA ARG A 998 -1.38 32.56 2.45
C ARG A 998 -1.23 33.39 3.73
N TYR A 999 -0.06 33.33 4.36
CA TYR A 999 0.22 34.00 5.64
C TYR A 999 0.87 35.37 5.44
N GLN A 1000 0.87 36.21 6.47
CA GLN A 1000 1.44 37.55 6.39
C GLN A 1000 2.96 37.50 6.15
N PRO A 1001 3.51 38.38 5.31
CA PRO A 1001 4.93 38.43 5.05
C PRO A 1001 5.71 39.09 6.19
N ASN A 1002 7.03 38.88 6.20
CA ASN A 1002 7.94 39.70 6.99
C ASN A 1002 8.11 41.12 6.43
N ALA A 1003 8.94 41.95 7.07
CA ALA A 1003 9.13 43.35 6.70
C ALA A 1003 9.73 43.57 5.29
N TRP A 1004 10.22 42.51 4.64
CA TRP A 1004 10.71 42.51 3.27
C TRP A 1004 9.78 41.81 2.28
N GLY A 1005 8.52 41.55 2.64
CA GLY A 1005 7.54 41.02 1.71
C GLY A 1005 7.76 39.53 1.35
N LEU A 1006 8.61 38.83 2.09
CA LEU A 1006 8.81 37.38 1.99
C LEU A 1006 7.78 36.66 2.83
N HIS A 1007 7.15 35.64 2.25
CA HIS A 1007 6.15 34.81 2.90
C HIS A 1007 6.73 33.46 3.30
N ASP A 1008 6.05 32.81 4.26
CA ASP A 1008 6.25 31.41 4.65
C ASP A 1008 7.67 31.07 5.17
N MET A 1009 8.48 32.08 5.51
CA MET A 1009 9.85 31.90 6.02
C MET A 1009 9.95 31.09 7.33
N HIS A 1010 8.83 30.87 8.02
CA HIS A 1010 8.75 30.14 9.29
C HIS A 1010 7.81 28.92 9.20
N GLY A 1011 7.34 28.48 8.03
CA GLY A 1011 6.35 27.41 7.99
C GLY A 1011 6.04 26.92 6.58
N ASN A 1012 4.95 26.16 6.46
CA ASN A 1012 4.50 25.52 5.22
C ASN A 1012 5.45 24.42 4.75
N ALA A 1013 6.60 24.76 4.17
CA ALA A 1013 7.66 23.81 3.84
C ALA A 1013 9.03 24.31 4.32
N ALA A 1014 9.84 23.42 4.89
CA ALA A 1014 11.23 23.75 5.19
C ALA A 1014 12.03 23.81 3.87
N GLU A 1015 13.17 24.50 3.84
CA GLU A 1015 13.80 24.89 2.58
C GLU A 1015 15.27 24.50 2.48
N TRP A 1016 15.63 23.89 1.36
CA TRP A 1016 17.03 23.67 1.00
C TRP A 1016 17.80 24.98 0.87
N THR A 1017 19.00 24.99 1.45
CA THR A 1017 20.02 26.02 1.23
C THR A 1017 21.18 25.45 0.42
N LYS A 1018 22.01 26.33 -0.14
CA LYS A 1018 23.24 25.95 -0.84
C LYS A 1018 24.29 25.34 0.10
N SER A 1019 24.20 25.63 1.40
CA SER A 1019 25.28 25.39 2.36
C SER A 1019 25.37 23.93 2.83
N SER A 1020 26.58 23.41 2.95
CA SER A 1020 26.90 22.17 3.66
C SER A 1020 26.76 22.35 5.17
N LEU A 1021 26.37 21.28 5.87
CA LEU A 1021 26.36 21.27 7.33
C LEU A 1021 27.79 21.36 7.86
N LYS A 1022 28.11 22.48 8.50
CA LYS A 1022 29.33 22.69 9.28
C LYS A 1022 29.00 23.25 10.66
N ALA A 1023 29.85 22.96 11.63
CA ALA A 1023 29.77 23.53 12.97
C ALA A 1023 29.91 25.05 12.92
N TYR A 1024 29.29 25.73 13.89
CA TYR A 1024 29.50 27.16 14.09
C TYR A 1024 30.80 27.41 14.90
N PRO A 1025 31.41 28.61 14.82
CA PRO A 1025 30.90 29.85 14.22
C PRO A 1025 30.72 29.79 12.70
N TYR A 1026 29.73 30.51 12.17
CA TYR A 1026 29.51 30.60 10.73
C TYR A 1026 30.65 31.36 10.04
N SER A 1027 31.15 30.85 8.91
CA SER A 1027 32.07 31.56 8.02
C SER A 1027 31.73 31.26 6.57
N ASP A 1028 31.67 32.30 5.72
CA ASP A 1028 31.50 32.14 4.27
C ASP A 1028 32.76 31.55 3.60
N GLU A 1029 33.92 31.64 4.25
CA GLU A 1029 35.23 31.28 3.69
C GLU A 1029 35.60 29.81 3.92
N ASP A 1030 34.81 29.06 4.69
CA ASP A 1030 35.13 27.68 5.04
C ASP A 1030 34.70 26.63 3.99
N GLY A 1031 34.30 27.10 2.81
CA GLY A 1031 33.86 26.25 1.71
C GLY A 1031 32.44 25.67 1.85
N ARG A 1032 31.69 25.97 2.93
CA ARG A 1032 30.32 25.45 3.10
C ARG A 1032 29.38 25.80 1.95
N ASN A 1033 29.64 26.91 1.25
CA ASN A 1033 28.81 27.39 0.14
C ASN A 1033 29.28 26.91 -1.24
N ASP A 1034 30.29 26.04 -1.30
CA ASP A 1034 30.74 25.38 -2.53
C ASP A 1034 29.77 24.24 -2.90
N PRO A 1035 29.13 24.28 -4.08
CA PRO A 1035 28.27 23.18 -4.56
C PRO A 1035 28.98 21.81 -4.61
N GLY A 1036 30.30 21.77 -4.74
CA GLY A 1036 31.11 20.55 -4.81
C GLY A 1036 31.47 19.94 -3.45
N GLU A 1037 31.27 20.66 -2.35
CA GLU A 1037 31.58 20.17 -0.99
C GLU A 1037 30.76 18.91 -0.68
N GLN A 1038 31.38 17.92 -0.04
CA GLN A 1038 30.71 16.65 0.27
C GLN A 1038 29.92 16.73 1.59
N GLY A 1039 28.93 15.85 1.75
CA GLY A 1039 28.17 15.69 2.99
C GLY A 1039 26.74 16.26 2.93
N LYS A 1040 26.11 16.35 4.12
CA LYS A 1040 24.72 16.78 4.25
C LYS A 1040 24.56 18.27 3.94
N ARG A 1041 23.41 18.63 3.37
CA ARG A 1041 23.03 20.00 3.02
C ARG A 1041 22.05 20.55 4.03
N VAL A 1042 22.21 21.83 4.35
CA VAL A 1042 21.42 22.51 5.36
C VAL A 1042 20.04 22.85 4.83
N VAL A 1043 19.03 22.57 5.66
CA VAL A 1043 17.64 22.98 5.50
C VAL A 1043 17.30 24.00 6.58
N ARG A 1044 16.58 25.07 6.21
CA ARG A 1044 16.16 26.15 7.11
C ARG A 1044 14.63 26.32 7.13
N GLY A 1045 14.15 27.06 8.12
CA GLY A 1045 12.72 27.30 8.34
C GLY A 1045 12.07 26.15 9.11
N GLY A 1046 10.75 26.03 8.96
CA GLY A 1046 9.95 24.93 9.49
C GLY A 1046 8.87 24.57 8.50
N SER A 1047 8.15 23.47 8.75
CA SER A 1047 7.04 23.05 7.92
C SER A 1047 5.73 22.95 8.70
N TRP A 1048 4.63 22.66 7.99
CA TRP A 1048 3.33 22.28 8.57
C TRP A 1048 3.40 21.14 9.63
N TYR A 1049 4.51 20.39 9.68
CA TYR A 1049 4.75 19.27 10.59
C TYR A 1049 5.70 19.62 11.75
N ASP A 1050 6.31 20.80 11.73
CA ASP A 1050 7.25 21.24 12.75
C ASP A 1050 6.57 22.15 13.78
N ARG A 1051 6.97 22.00 15.05
CA ARG A 1051 6.52 22.88 16.13
C ARG A 1051 7.27 24.22 16.07
N PRO A 1052 6.73 25.32 16.64
CA PRO A 1052 7.34 26.65 16.55
C PRO A 1052 8.83 26.71 16.88
N TYR A 1053 9.30 26.06 17.94
CA TYR A 1053 10.73 26.07 18.31
C TYR A 1053 11.66 25.45 17.25
N ARG A 1054 11.12 24.68 16.30
CA ARG A 1054 11.82 24.08 15.16
C ARG A 1054 11.69 24.91 13.89
N ALA A 1055 11.09 26.08 13.98
CA ALA A 1055 10.81 26.97 12.87
C ALA A 1055 11.37 28.38 13.11
N THR A 1056 12.25 28.54 14.10
CA THR A 1056 12.90 29.82 14.38
C THR A 1056 13.83 30.21 13.23
N SER A 1057 14.19 31.50 13.17
CA SER A 1057 15.08 32.04 12.15
C SER A 1057 16.45 31.34 12.12
N ALA A 1058 16.92 30.82 13.27
CA ALA A 1058 18.21 30.16 13.42
C ALA A 1058 18.15 28.63 13.27
N TYR A 1059 16.94 28.04 13.37
CA TYR A 1059 16.80 26.59 13.36
C TYR A 1059 17.28 26.00 12.03
N ARG A 1060 18.07 24.94 12.12
CA ARG A 1060 18.67 24.27 10.96
C ARG A 1060 18.53 22.76 11.06
N LEU A 1061 18.24 22.09 9.95
CA LEU A 1061 18.35 20.63 9.82
C LEU A 1061 19.35 20.31 8.72
N ALA A 1062 19.71 19.05 8.56
CA ALA A 1062 20.52 18.64 7.42
C ALA A 1062 20.22 17.22 6.95
N TYR A 1063 20.22 17.04 5.64
CA TYR A 1063 19.90 15.79 4.97
C TYR A 1063 20.89 15.50 3.85
N GLN A 1064 20.89 14.27 3.34
CA GLN A 1064 21.72 13.92 2.21
C GLN A 1064 21.29 14.69 0.95
N PRO A 1065 22.21 15.09 0.06
CA PRO A 1065 21.88 15.92 -1.09
C PRO A 1065 20.96 15.23 -2.11
N TYR A 1066 20.90 13.91 -2.10
CA TYR A 1066 20.03 13.08 -2.95
C TYR A 1066 18.72 12.67 -2.27
N GLN A 1067 18.55 12.97 -0.97
CA GLN A 1067 17.35 12.56 -0.23
C GLN A 1067 16.17 13.45 -0.60
N LYS A 1068 15.01 12.84 -0.84
CA LYS A 1068 13.73 13.52 -1.10
C LYS A 1068 12.89 13.48 0.18
N ILE A 1069 12.63 14.65 0.79
CA ILE A 1069 11.96 14.73 2.10
C ILE A 1069 10.52 15.24 1.91
N TYR A 1070 9.57 14.57 2.55
CA TYR A 1070 8.12 14.81 2.45
C TYR A 1070 7.67 16.25 2.77
N ASN A 1071 8.44 17.02 3.56
CA ASN A 1071 8.12 18.37 3.99
C ASN A 1071 9.20 19.42 3.66
N VAL A 1072 10.16 19.08 2.79
CA VAL A 1072 11.22 20.01 2.36
C VAL A 1072 11.03 20.38 0.89
N GLY A 1073 10.92 21.69 0.66
CA GLY A 1073 10.96 22.35 -0.64
C GLY A 1073 12.17 23.24 -0.76
N PHE A 1074 12.04 24.35 -1.50
CA PHE A 1074 13.10 25.36 -1.61
C PHE A 1074 12.58 26.68 -2.17
N ARG A 1075 13.38 27.74 -2.03
CA ARG A 1075 13.24 28.99 -2.76
C ARG A 1075 14.57 29.36 -3.42
N VAL A 1076 14.53 30.31 -4.35
CA VAL A 1076 15.70 30.73 -5.13
C VAL A 1076 16.11 32.17 -4.82
N VAL A 1077 17.39 32.45 -4.98
CA VAL A 1077 17.95 33.81 -5.04
C VAL A 1077 18.46 34.11 -6.43
N CYS A 1078 18.36 35.38 -6.84
CA CYS A 1078 18.98 35.91 -8.04
C CYS A 1078 20.11 36.85 -7.63
N GLU A 1079 21.33 36.57 -8.11
CA GLU A 1079 22.43 37.52 -8.06
C GLU A 1079 22.23 38.56 -9.18
N GLU A 1080 22.47 39.84 -8.89
CA GLU A 1080 22.59 40.90 -9.90
C GLU A 1080 23.97 40.91 -10.56
#